data_AF-A0A5C6UQX5-F1
#
_entry.id   AF-A0A5C6UQX5-F1
#
_cell.length_a   1.000
_cell.length_b   1.000
_cell.length_c   1.000
_cell.angle_alpha   90.00
_cell.angle_beta   90.00
_cell.angle_gamma   90.00
#
_symmetry.space_group_name_H-M   'P 1'
#
loop_
_entity.id
_entity.type
_entity.pdbx_description
1 polymer ?
#
loop_
_entity_poly.entity_id
_entity_poly.type
_entity_poly.pdbx_seq_one_letter_code
_entity_poly.pdbx_strand_id
1 'polypeptide(L)'
;MMTGIEQGARSGAAKVSEAVRSGDVRGLAAAMGYEVVGVEVRGAALGAWGLWEGDLAGMEAMEVVGSGEGYRLMCLRGGSWERARAVMVKVAARCEGVALVWWWVCEERWVAAMVDGQGDRRFVRRLELEVEALDEVGLSQWWALGPSEVVEGDVAGMGEAMRRHVREVLDQEGVTRAFFASFSKVLARLVATMQGGPEDAKLRHEVALGTLLRVVFLYFLQARGALDGDRRYVVRRLREGGEGSFYKRVLRPLFFGALNCPVAERGQEARGLGRLPFLNGGLFEATALERRFEGLDWPDAVWGEVVEGVFERHRFVAQWSSQGDLSPAVDPEMLGKVFEGLMYGGSRRASGSFYTPREVVRRMVLEGLGGYLEDEVGLGREAARRALEGDVRGLGARERAGLRGALWRVRVLDPAVGTGAFLLEVLGVLRRVDGALDEAAGVVRTAGERYERMRRLIHEHLYGVDVQPTAVRLCELRLWLAMLTALEALPAEAMPALPNLTHRLCAGNSLLEPLDLARYRVRGEVRAWGEMGEVSREGLERLAQLEEAYTAAHGEEKRALKVAMEEAQRGVQREVLEGRRVQIEQELVRWEEVASATDLFGEEVGLDAGQRAVRERLEREHQAVAQALRDLQEGRREGLAFAYGESFGGVMGRGGFDLVVTNPPWVRATRQDRVVKGMYRARYRVGEPGLWAGAKEAGVEATFGAQVDLAAMFVERSLELLRPGGRVVALLPAKVLRSLNGAGLRRLLAEHEVEAIEDRSEAAEAMFEATTYPAVVRVKKVARSAAPKVSAGVEVAVWRGDEVRRFSREVGELGVWGQAAGEPWVLVDDPVLALFRRMQSVSVALGGSGLWEVRRGVMTGNNAAFLLDERATPRGGSETWAPYLRQAVGGRAIGEGEVKGGRTIIWPVDEEGRVMQRLPASLEAHFEGHRRALETRSDYREGQPLWQLYRLHEDVTGPKVMWSDLGQQLDAVASAGDEVPLNTVYYAGVRSEGEARALAAYLNSEAVRTVAYALGERARGEWRRHFAWVVRLLPVPLAFVEAVRAGEGLERWEEVGAFEEAFGLSGADVSVLRGYRCGEACAVVREVA
;
A
#
# COMPACT_ATOMS: atom_id res chain seq x y z
N MET A 1 -6.56 -4.49 43.95
CA MET A 1 -6.59 -3.03 43.66
C MET A 1 -7.59 -2.63 42.55
N MET A 2 -8.25 -3.55 41.83
CA MET A 2 -9.19 -3.21 40.74
C MET A 2 -10.62 -2.78 41.17
N THR A 3 -11.00 -2.90 42.44
CA THR A 3 -12.40 -2.65 42.88
C THR A 3 -12.73 -1.19 43.18
N GLY A 4 -11.74 -0.35 43.50
CA GLY A 4 -11.94 1.08 43.83
C GLY A 4 -12.10 1.99 42.61
N ILE A 5 -11.38 1.70 41.52
CA ILE A 5 -11.41 2.50 40.28
C ILE A 5 -12.74 2.29 39.54
N GLU A 6 -13.25 1.05 39.48
CA GLU A 6 -14.55 0.75 38.87
C GLU A 6 -15.74 1.34 39.65
N GLN A 7 -15.66 1.43 40.98
CA GLN A 7 -16.67 2.09 41.80
C GLN A 7 -16.67 3.62 41.65
N GLY A 8 -15.47 4.23 41.56
CA GLY A 8 -15.32 5.67 41.30
C GLY A 8 -15.85 6.08 39.92
N ALA A 9 -15.53 5.30 38.88
CA ALA A 9 -15.99 5.56 37.51
C ALA A 9 -17.52 5.48 37.36
N ARG A 10 -18.18 4.52 38.04
CA ARG A 10 -19.64 4.42 38.07
C ARG A 10 -20.32 5.57 38.81
N SER A 11 -19.73 6.05 39.91
CA SER A 11 -20.23 7.23 40.61
C SER A 11 -20.04 8.52 39.81
N GLY A 12 -18.98 8.63 39.00
CA GLY A 12 -18.73 9.77 38.11
C GLY A 12 -19.71 9.81 36.93
N ALA A 13 -19.92 8.68 36.24
CA ALA A 13 -20.85 8.58 35.12
C ALA A 13 -22.29 8.97 35.49
N ALA A 14 -22.74 8.62 36.71
CA ALA A 14 -24.05 9.02 37.23
C ALA A 14 -24.20 10.55 37.35
N LYS A 15 -23.15 11.24 37.83
CA LYS A 15 -23.13 12.71 37.96
C LYS A 15 -23.15 13.42 36.61
N VAL A 16 -22.40 12.89 35.62
CA VAL A 16 -22.46 13.39 34.23
C VAL A 16 -23.87 13.22 33.68
N SER A 17 -24.49 12.05 33.89
CA SER A 17 -25.85 11.79 33.40
C SER A 17 -26.89 12.70 34.05
N GLU A 18 -26.77 13.01 35.34
CA GLU A 18 -27.66 13.93 36.04
C GLU A 18 -27.54 15.35 35.49
N ALA A 19 -26.30 15.84 35.32
CA ALA A 19 -26.03 17.17 34.82
C ALA A 19 -26.48 17.37 33.36
N VAL A 20 -26.28 16.37 32.50
CA VAL A 20 -26.73 16.44 31.10
C VAL A 20 -28.25 16.52 31.01
N ARG A 21 -28.98 15.80 31.89
CA ARG A 21 -30.46 15.84 31.93
C ARG A 21 -31.01 17.14 32.53
N SER A 22 -30.30 17.75 33.47
CA SER A 22 -30.72 19.01 34.10
C SER A 22 -30.24 20.26 33.36
N GLY A 23 -29.35 20.13 32.36
CA GLY A 23 -28.74 21.26 31.68
C GLY A 23 -27.64 21.97 32.51
N ASP A 24 -27.20 21.38 33.63
CA ASP A 24 -26.32 22.03 34.60
C ASP A 24 -24.83 21.90 34.26
N VAL A 25 -24.39 22.74 33.32
CA VAL A 25 -22.99 22.80 32.88
C VAL A 25 -22.03 23.23 34.01
N ARG A 26 -22.44 24.17 34.87
CA ARG A 26 -21.57 24.73 35.92
C ARG A 26 -21.45 23.77 37.11
N GLY A 27 -22.53 23.11 37.51
CA GLY A 27 -22.49 22.06 38.53
C GLY A 27 -21.66 20.86 38.09
N LEU A 28 -21.70 20.47 36.80
CA LEU A 28 -20.82 19.43 36.27
C LEU A 28 -19.35 19.81 36.35
N ALA A 29 -19.00 21.03 35.93
CA ALA A 29 -17.62 21.52 36.00
C ALA A 29 -17.09 21.50 37.45
N ALA A 30 -17.89 21.97 38.41
CA ALA A 30 -17.53 21.90 39.83
C ALA A 30 -17.35 20.45 40.31
N ALA A 31 -18.24 19.53 39.92
CA ALA A 31 -18.17 18.12 40.32
C ALA A 31 -16.92 17.40 39.76
N MET A 32 -16.44 17.79 38.59
CA MET A 32 -15.24 17.25 37.94
C MET A 32 -13.93 17.84 38.48
N GLY A 33 -14.02 18.88 39.33
CA GLY A 33 -12.87 19.53 39.98
C GLY A 33 -12.38 20.80 39.27
N TYR A 34 -13.14 21.40 38.37
CA TYR A 34 -12.81 22.72 37.81
C TYR A 34 -13.13 23.84 38.82
N GLU A 35 -12.28 24.87 38.88
CA GLU A 35 -12.63 26.12 39.57
C GLU A 35 -13.60 26.93 38.67
N VAL A 36 -14.86 26.99 39.09
CA VAL A 36 -15.95 27.60 38.30
C VAL A 36 -15.94 29.12 38.43
N VAL A 37 -15.88 29.83 37.30
CA VAL A 37 -15.80 31.32 37.27
C VAL A 37 -17.04 31.95 36.63
N GLY A 38 -17.63 31.31 35.61
CA GLY A 38 -18.94 31.69 35.04
C GLY A 38 -19.00 33.09 34.42
N VAL A 39 -18.04 33.46 33.56
CA VAL A 39 -17.96 34.78 32.90
C VAL A 39 -18.46 34.69 31.46
N GLU A 40 -19.42 35.52 31.09
CA GLU A 40 -19.92 35.59 29.73
C GLU A 40 -19.02 36.47 28.83
N VAL A 41 -18.73 35.99 27.61
CA VAL A 41 -17.86 36.66 26.64
C VAL A 41 -18.72 37.44 25.63
N ARG A 42 -18.81 38.76 25.79
CA ARG A 42 -19.57 39.66 24.89
C ARG A 42 -18.83 40.98 24.59
N GLY A 43 -19.26 41.68 23.54
CA GLY A 43 -18.80 43.05 23.23
C GLY A 43 -17.28 43.14 23.01
N ALA A 44 -16.62 44.08 23.69
CA ALA A 44 -15.17 44.31 23.56
C ALA A 44 -14.30 43.08 23.90
N ALA A 45 -14.80 42.14 24.73
CA ALA A 45 -14.10 40.91 25.07
C ALA A 45 -13.98 39.94 23.88
N LEU A 46 -14.93 39.95 22.92
CA LEU A 46 -14.86 39.16 21.69
C LEU A 46 -13.70 39.60 20.81
N GLY A 47 -13.46 40.92 20.73
CA GLY A 47 -12.37 41.50 19.95
C GLY A 47 -10.99 41.07 20.44
N ALA A 48 -10.80 40.88 21.75
CA ALA A 48 -9.55 40.37 22.31
C ALA A 48 -9.24 38.92 21.89
N TRP A 49 -10.26 38.16 21.50
CA TRP A 49 -10.16 36.79 20.98
C TRP A 49 -10.25 36.77 19.44
N GLY A 50 -10.35 37.96 18.84
CA GLY A 50 -10.48 38.23 17.41
C GLY A 50 -11.73 37.61 16.77
N LEU A 51 -12.82 37.62 17.53
CA LEU A 51 -14.18 37.31 17.09
C LEU A 51 -14.98 38.62 16.97
N TRP A 52 -16.01 38.61 16.13
CA TRP A 52 -17.04 39.66 16.04
C TRP A 52 -18.43 39.08 16.33
N GLU A 53 -19.45 39.91 16.58
CA GLU A 53 -20.81 39.43 16.91
C GLU A 53 -21.39 38.48 15.84
N GLY A 54 -21.09 38.72 14.56
CA GLY A 54 -21.47 37.82 13.47
C GLY A 54 -20.87 36.40 13.54
N ASP A 55 -19.77 36.18 14.26
CA ASP A 55 -19.17 34.84 14.45
C ASP A 55 -19.98 34.02 15.47
N LEU A 56 -20.71 34.69 16.36
CA LEU A 56 -21.63 34.08 17.32
C LEU A 56 -23.09 34.09 16.84
N ALA A 57 -23.33 34.41 15.56
CA ALA A 57 -24.69 34.41 15.03
C ALA A 57 -25.35 33.03 15.25
N GLY A 58 -26.56 33.03 15.80
CA GLY A 58 -27.30 31.80 16.11
C GLY A 58 -26.80 31.00 17.33
N MET A 59 -25.76 31.48 18.03
CA MET A 59 -25.35 30.98 19.35
C MET A 59 -26.11 31.75 20.43
N GLU A 60 -26.48 31.07 21.51
CA GLU A 60 -27.18 31.67 22.65
C GLU A 60 -26.21 32.40 23.58
N ALA A 61 -25.07 31.77 23.87
CA ALA A 61 -24.06 32.34 24.76
C ALA A 61 -22.68 31.69 24.54
N MET A 62 -21.63 32.44 24.86
CA MET A 62 -20.25 31.98 24.99
C MET A 62 -19.75 32.35 26.40
N GLU A 63 -19.32 31.36 27.18
CA GLU A 63 -18.91 31.56 28.57
C GLU A 63 -17.56 30.90 28.89
N VAL A 64 -16.80 31.49 29.80
CA VAL A 64 -15.71 30.83 30.51
C VAL A 64 -16.32 30.17 31.75
N VAL A 65 -16.53 28.86 31.69
CA VAL A 65 -17.20 28.10 32.77
C VAL A 65 -16.23 27.79 33.90
N GLY A 66 -15.03 27.35 33.54
CA GLY A 66 -14.00 26.95 34.50
C GLY A 66 -12.63 27.49 34.11
N SER A 67 -11.74 27.60 35.08
CA SER A 67 -10.45 28.25 34.91
C SER A 67 -9.42 27.64 35.86
N GLY A 68 -8.15 27.56 35.47
CA GLY A 68 -7.07 27.13 36.36
C GLY A 68 -5.72 27.69 35.90
N GLU A 69 -4.65 27.39 36.63
CA GLU A 69 -3.29 27.80 36.24
C GLU A 69 -2.88 27.08 34.94
N GLY A 70 -2.85 27.80 33.82
CA GLY A 70 -2.43 27.30 32.50
C GLY A 70 -3.52 26.68 31.62
N TYR A 71 -4.80 26.63 32.06
CA TYR A 71 -5.92 26.11 31.26
C TYR A 71 -7.24 26.86 31.49
N ARG A 72 -8.15 26.79 30.51
CA ARG A 72 -9.51 27.37 30.57
C ARG A 72 -10.53 26.39 30.00
N LEU A 73 -11.69 26.31 30.63
CA LEU A 73 -12.86 25.58 30.16
C LEU A 73 -13.88 26.57 29.58
N MET A 74 -14.03 26.53 28.26
CA MET A 74 -14.93 27.36 27.48
C MET A 74 -16.25 26.62 27.22
N CYS A 75 -17.39 27.31 27.26
CA CYS A 75 -18.69 26.76 26.88
C CYS A 75 -19.37 27.60 25.80
N LEU A 76 -19.89 26.95 24.77
CA LEU A 76 -20.77 27.53 23.75
C LEU A 76 -22.15 26.88 23.86
N ARG A 77 -23.21 27.70 23.90
CA ARG A 77 -24.59 27.21 23.99
C ARG A 77 -25.39 27.52 22.74
N GLY A 78 -26.20 26.57 22.29
CA GLY A 78 -27.06 26.69 21.11
C GLY A 78 -26.31 26.63 19.77
N GLY A 79 -27.00 27.00 18.69
CA GLY A 79 -26.44 27.06 17.33
C GLY A 79 -26.07 25.72 16.70
N SER A 80 -25.35 25.74 15.57
CA SER A 80 -24.87 24.52 14.88
C SER A 80 -23.42 24.20 15.21
N TRP A 81 -23.06 22.91 15.16
CA TRP A 81 -21.69 22.46 15.39
C TRP A 81 -20.67 23.12 14.46
N GLU A 82 -21.00 23.35 13.17
CA GLU A 82 -20.05 23.93 12.22
C GLU A 82 -19.63 25.35 12.64
N ARG A 83 -20.57 26.12 13.19
CA ARG A 83 -20.28 27.46 13.71
C ARG A 83 -19.45 27.38 14.99
N ALA A 84 -19.82 26.50 15.92
CA ALA A 84 -19.06 26.30 17.15
C ALA A 84 -17.60 25.91 16.84
N ARG A 85 -17.39 24.98 15.90
CA ARG A 85 -16.07 24.58 15.41
C ARG A 85 -15.29 25.74 14.79
N ALA A 86 -15.92 26.56 13.95
CA ALA A 86 -15.27 27.71 13.33
C ALA A 86 -14.78 28.73 14.38
N VAL A 87 -15.59 28.97 15.43
CA VAL A 87 -15.22 29.80 16.58
C VAL A 87 -14.03 29.20 17.33
N MET A 88 -14.06 27.91 17.64
CA MET A 88 -12.97 27.20 18.33
C MET A 88 -11.64 27.34 17.58
N VAL A 89 -11.63 27.09 16.27
CA VAL A 89 -10.42 27.15 15.43
C VAL A 89 -9.87 28.58 15.31
N LYS A 90 -10.75 29.59 15.22
CA LYS A 90 -10.37 31.00 15.20
C LYS A 90 -9.73 31.45 16.52
N VAL A 91 -10.31 31.04 17.66
CA VAL A 91 -9.80 31.38 18.99
C VAL A 91 -8.46 30.71 19.27
N ALA A 92 -8.36 29.40 18.97
CA ALA A 92 -7.12 28.65 19.12
C ALA A 92 -5.95 29.26 18.32
N ALA A 93 -6.25 30.09 17.30
CA ALA A 93 -5.25 30.82 16.54
C ALA A 93 -4.46 31.87 17.29
N ARG A 94 -5.07 32.43 18.33
CA ARG A 94 -4.59 33.64 18.99
C ARG A 94 -4.21 33.40 20.45
N CYS A 95 -4.45 32.19 20.96
CA CYS A 95 -4.17 31.80 22.33
C CYS A 95 -3.01 30.81 22.38
N GLU A 96 -1.77 31.29 22.23
CA GLU A 96 -0.57 30.49 22.47
C GLU A 96 -0.27 30.42 23.98
N GLY A 97 0.00 29.22 24.50
CA GLY A 97 0.42 29.02 25.90
C GLY A 97 -0.67 28.63 26.91
N VAL A 98 -1.96 28.63 26.55
CA VAL A 98 -3.07 28.20 27.44
C VAL A 98 -3.80 27.00 26.84
N ALA A 99 -4.10 25.98 27.66
CA ALA A 99 -4.92 24.84 27.23
C ALA A 99 -6.40 25.22 27.19
N LEU A 100 -7.02 25.20 26.01
CA LEU A 100 -8.45 25.48 25.86
C LEU A 100 -9.23 24.18 25.70
N VAL A 101 -10.06 23.86 26.69
CA VAL A 101 -11.06 22.79 26.62
C VAL A 101 -12.41 23.43 26.32
N TRP A 102 -13.12 22.90 25.33
CA TRP A 102 -14.39 23.46 24.85
C TRP A 102 -15.54 22.52 25.11
N TRP A 103 -16.63 23.02 25.66
CA TRP A 103 -17.92 22.33 25.73
C TRP A 103 -18.91 23.06 24.84
N TRP A 104 -19.48 22.38 23.87
CA TRP A 104 -20.62 22.87 23.10
C TRP A 104 -21.86 22.12 23.55
N VAL A 105 -22.91 22.86 23.89
CA VAL A 105 -24.13 22.31 24.48
C VAL A 105 -25.34 22.83 23.72
N CYS A 106 -26.19 21.91 23.26
CA CYS A 106 -27.52 22.20 22.74
C CYS A 106 -28.54 21.23 23.35
N GLU A 107 -29.83 21.40 23.00
CA GLU A 107 -30.92 20.56 23.53
C GLU A 107 -30.74 19.07 23.21
N GLU A 108 -30.16 18.75 22.05
CA GLU A 108 -30.01 17.36 21.59
C GLU A 108 -28.66 16.73 21.96
N ARG A 109 -27.59 17.55 22.08
CA ARG A 109 -26.20 17.07 22.09
C ARG A 109 -25.28 17.90 22.96
N TRP A 110 -24.34 17.22 23.60
CA TRP A 110 -23.22 17.82 24.31
C TRP A 110 -21.91 17.36 23.67
N VAL A 111 -21.00 18.28 23.38
CA VAL A 111 -19.70 17.95 22.76
C VAL A 111 -18.58 18.59 23.56
N ALA A 112 -17.67 17.76 24.08
CA ALA A 112 -16.39 18.21 24.59
C ALA A 112 -15.37 18.22 23.45
N ALA A 113 -14.54 19.25 23.34
CA ALA A 113 -13.63 19.42 22.23
C ALA A 113 -12.34 20.12 22.63
N MET A 114 -11.28 19.90 21.86
CA MET A 114 -10.01 20.60 21.96
C MET A 114 -9.46 20.82 20.55
N VAL A 115 -8.96 22.03 20.30
CA VAL A 115 -8.27 22.34 19.04
C VAL A 115 -6.80 22.00 19.19
N ASP A 116 -6.27 21.25 18.25
CA ASP A 116 -4.90 20.77 18.22
C ASP A 116 -4.26 21.16 16.87
N GLY A 117 -2.93 21.20 16.81
CA GLY A 117 -2.20 21.74 15.65
C GLY A 117 -0.93 20.96 15.31
N GLN A 118 -0.70 20.76 14.00
CA GLN A 118 0.57 20.28 13.42
C GLN A 118 0.96 21.21 12.27
N GLY A 119 2.02 22.00 12.43
CA GLY A 119 2.38 23.06 11.48
C GLY A 119 1.26 24.12 11.36
N ASP A 120 0.94 24.54 10.14
CA ASP A 120 -0.14 25.50 9.85
C ASP A 120 -1.55 24.89 9.91
N ARG A 121 -1.67 23.57 10.10
CA ARG A 121 -2.96 22.87 10.10
C ARG A 121 -3.50 22.70 11.51
N ARG A 122 -4.79 23.02 11.68
CA ARG A 122 -5.53 22.81 12.93
C ARG A 122 -6.68 21.84 12.75
N PHE A 123 -6.84 20.96 13.71
CA PHE A 123 -7.90 19.95 13.77
C PHE A 123 -8.59 20.00 15.13
N VAL A 124 -9.83 19.54 15.21
CA VAL A 124 -10.62 19.56 16.45
C VAL A 124 -10.83 18.14 16.93
N ARG A 125 -10.23 17.77 18.07
CA ARG A 125 -10.54 16.51 18.76
C ARG A 125 -11.82 16.72 19.54
N ARG A 126 -12.77 15.78 19.49
CA ARG A 126 -14.08 15.93 20.16
C ARG A 126 -14.64 14.63 20.70
N LEU A 127 -15.44 14.71 21.74
CA LEU A 127 -16.21 13.64 22.35
C LEU A 127 -17.65 14.11 22.48
N GLU A 128 -18.58 13.37 21.88
CA GLU A 128 -20.00 13.75 21.79
C GLU A 128 -20.86 12.91 22.73
N LEU A 129 -21.94 13.45 23.28
CA LEU A 129 -23.00 12.75 24.01
C LEU A 129 -24.35 13.13 23.42
N GLU A 130 -25.18 12.14 23.14
CA GLU A 130 -26.59 12.34 22.79
C GLU A 130 -27.42 12.41 24.07
N VAL A 131 -28.13 13.51 24.28
CA VAL A 131 -28.89 13.76 25.53
C VAL A 131 -29.96 12.68 25.75
N GLU A 132 -30.60 12.23 24.67
CA GLU A 132 -31.65 11.21 24.71
C GLU A 132 -31.12 9.76 24.81
N ALA A 133 -29.82 9.54 24.61
CA ALA A 133 -29.25 8.21 24.48
C ALA A 133 -27.85 8.09 25.11
N LEU A 134 -27.78 8.42 26.40
CA LEU A 134 -26.54 8.36 27.19
C LEU A 134 -26.02 6.92 27.33
N ASP A 135 -24.75 6.70 26.99
CA ASP A 135 -24.05 5.43 27.15
C ASP A 135 -22.98 5.50 28.26
N GLU A 136 -22.77 4.39 28.97
CA GLU A 136 -21.87 4.34 30.14
C GLU A 136 -20.42 4.69 29.79
N VAL A 137 -19.96 4.30 28.60
CA VAL A 137 -18.59 4.58 28.10
C VAL A 137 -18.41 6.07 27.85
N GLY A 138 -19.33 6.70 27.12
CA GLY A 138 -19.32 8.14 26.85
C GLY A 138 -19.40 8.96 28.14
N LEU A 139 -20.24 8.55 29.11
CA LEU A 139 -20.33 9.19 30.41
C LEU A 139 -19.03 9.09 31.20
N SER A 140 -18.38 7.92 31.20
CA SER A 140 -17.08 7.74 31.85
C SER A 140 -15.95 8.53 31.16
N GLN A 141 -15.94 8.58 29.83
CA GLN A 141 -14.97 9.40 29.07
C GLN A 141 -15.17 10.89 29.34
N TRP A 142 -16.41 11.35 29.42
CA TRP A 142 -16.72 12.73 29.81
C TRP A 142 -16.23 13.05 31.22
N TRP A 143 -16.47 12.15 32.19
CA TRP A 143 -15.95 12.30 33.54
C TRP A 143 -14.42 12.39 33.59
N ALA A 144 -13.73 11.59 32.77
CA ALA A 144 -12.28 11.56 32.68
C ALA A 144 -11.66 12.86 32.16
N LEU A 145 -12.44 13.80 31.59
CA LEU A 145 -11.94 15.12 31.17
C LEU A 145 -11.60 16.04 32.36
N GLY A 146 -12.00 15.66 33.57
CA GLY A 146 -11.77 16.46 34.77
C GLY A 146 -10.29 16.61 35.13
N PRO A 147 -9.87 17.76 35.68
CA PRO A 147 -8.49 18.00 36.11
C PRO A 147 -8.07 17.13 37.32
N SER A 148 -9.04 16.56 38.05
CA SER A 148 -8.81 15.68 39.21
C SER A 148 -8.08 14.37 38.87
N GLU A 149 -7.99 14.00 37.59
CA GLU A 149 -7.27 12.81 37.09
C GLU A 149 -5.80 13.12 36.68
N VAL A 150 -5.37 14.38 36.70
CA VAL A 150 -4.00 14.79 36.33
C VAL A 150 -3.07 14.73 37.55
N VAL A 151 -2.05 13.87 37.52
CA VAL A 151 -1.10 13.68 38.63
C VAL A 151 -0.23 14.92 38.87
N GLU A 152 -0.09 15.32 40.14
CA GLU A 152 0.65 16.52 40.61
C GLU A 152 2.06 16.63 39.99
N GLY A 153 2.32 17.78 39.35
CA GLY A 153 3.61 18.15 38.78
C GLY A 153 3.83 19.67 38.83
N ASP A 154 5.07 20.11 38.63
CA ASP A 154 5.52 21.50 38.82
C ASP A 154 4.72 22.51 37.98
N VAL A 155 4.47 23.70 38.56
CA VAL A 155 3.45 24.69 38.16
C VAL A 155 3.64 25.20 36.72
N ALA A 156 4.87 25.20 36.20
CA ALA A 156 5.19 25.59 34.84
C ALA A 156 4.73 24.58 33.75
N GLY A 157 4.30 23.37 34.14
CA GLY A 157 3.91 22.28 33.22
C GLY A 157 2.41 21.93 33.21
N MET A 158 1.59 22.54 34.06
CA MET A 158 0.20 22.12 34.29
C MET A 158 -0.70 22.26 33.05
N GLY A 159 -0.55 23.36 32.29
CA GLY A 159 -1.28 23.56 31.03
C GLY A 159 -0.94 22.50 29.98
N GLU A 160 0.33 22.08 29.89
CA GLU A 160 0.76 21.02 28.97
C GLU A 160 0.32 19.63 29.44
N ALA A 161 0.34 19.38 30.75
CA ALA A 161 -0.20 18.15 31.33
C ALA A 161 -1.72 18.03 31.06
N MET A 162 -2.48 19.11 31.24
CA MET A 162 -3.91 19.15 30.91
C MET A 162 -4.15 18.97 29.42
N ARG A 163 -3.37 19.62 28.55
CA ARG A 163 -3.43 19.38 27.09
C ARG A 163 -3.17 17.92 26.76
N ARG A 164 -2.13 17.30 27.33
CA ARG A 164 -1.80 15.88 27.09
C ARG A 164 -2.91 14.96 27.57
N HIS A 165 -3.41 15.16 28.78
CA HIS A 165 -4.51 14.37 29.37
C HIS A 165 -5.79 14.44 28.53
N VAL A 166 -6.26 15.66 28.25
CA VAL A 166 -7.45 15.85 27.40
C VAL A 166 -7.19 15.34 25.98
N ARG A 167 -5.97 15.51 25.44
CA ARG A 167 -5.59 14.93 24.15
C ARG A 167 -5.75 13.41 24.17
N GLU A 168 -5.26 12.73 25.21
CA GLU A 168 -5.33 11.27 25.39
C GLU A 168 -6.78 10.78 25.52
N VAL A 169 -7.62 11.46 26.31
CA VAL A 169 -9.05 11.11 26.46
C VAL A 169 -9.82 11.30 25.14
N LEU A 170 -9.47 12.34 24.38
CA LEU A 170 -10.04 12.62 23.05
C LEU A 170 -9.27 11.92 21.91
N ASP A 171 -8.30 11.04 22.21
CA ASP A 171 -7.44 10.44 21.20
C ASP A 171 -8.07 9.19 20.57
N GLN A 172 -8.44 9.30 19.30
CA GLN A 172 -8.96 8.20 18.51
C GLN A 172 -7.92 7.09 18.26
N GLU A 173 -6.61 7.42 18.20
CA GLU A 173 -5.57 6.43 17.96
C GLU A 173 -5.32 5.52 19.17
N GLY A 174 -5.42 6.07 20.39
CA GLY A 174 -5.44 5.30 21.63
C GLY A 174 -6.57 4.27 21.67
N VAL A 175 -7.81 4.69 21.36
CA VAL A 175 -8.97 3.80 21.27
C VAL A 175 -8.78 2.74 20.17
N THR A 176 -8.24 3.14 19.02
CA THR A 176 -7.94 2.23 17.91
C THR A 176 -6.99 1.10 18.32
N ARG A 177 -5.90 1.45 18.99
CA ARG A 177 -4.89 0.49 19.47
C ARG A 177 -5.45 -0.44 20.55
N ALA A 178 -6.21 0.11 21.50
CA ALA A 178 -6.81 -0.67 22.58
C ALA A 178 -7.85 -1.69 22.07
N PHE A 179 -8.73 -1.25 21.16
CA PHE A 179 -9.68 -2.13 20.51
C PHE A 179 -8.98 -3.19 19.67
N PHE A 180 -7.96 -2.82 18.87
CA PHE A 180 -7.18 -3.75 18.06
C PHE A 180 -6.56 -4.87 18.91
N ALA A 181 -5.88 -4.52 20.00
CA ALA A 181 -5.24 -5.48 20.87
C ALA A 181 -6.26 -6.46 21.49
N SER A 182 -7.40 -5.92 21.93
CA SER A 182 -8.48 -6.69 22.54
C SER A 182 -9.18 -7.59 21.52
N PHE A 183 -9.45 -7.08 20.32
CA PHE A 183 -10.04 -7.81 19.21
C PHE A 183 -9.13 -8.97 18.76
N SER A 184 -7.82 -8.72 18.61
CA SER A 184 -6.83 -9.74 18.24
C SER A 184 -6.81 -10.90 19.23
N LYS A 185 -6.85 -10.57 20.53
CA LYS A 185 -6.86 -11.55 21.63
C LYS A 185 -8.11 -12.42 21.58
N VAL A 186 -9.28 -11.81 21.37
CA VAL A 186 -10.55 -12.52 21.28
C VAL A 186 -10.65 -13.37 20.01
N LEU A 187 -10.14 -12.88 18.88
CA LEU A 187 -10.07 -13.66 17.64
C LEU A 187 -9.24 -14.93 17.85
N ALA A 188 -8.05 -14.81 18.45
CA ALA A 188 -7.21 -15.97 18.77
C ALA A 188 -7.94 -16.94 19.72
N ARG A 189 -8.72 -16.42 20.68
CA ARG A 189 -9.52 -17.23 21.60
C ARG A 189 -10.64 -17.98 20.88
N LEU A 190 -11.37 -17.34 19.96
CA LEU A 190 -12.39 -17.97 19.13
C LEU A 190 -11.79 -19.05 18.24
N VAL A 191 -10.63 -18.81 17.64
CA VAL A 191 -9.92 -19.83 16.84
C VAL A 191 -9.54 -21.04 17.70
N ALA A 192 -9.00 -20.82 18.91
CA ALA A 192 -8.57 -21.91 19.77
C ALA A 192 -9.75 -22.76 20.30
N THR A 193 -10.87 -22.11 20.64
CA THR A 193 -12.01 -22.72 21.34
C THR A 193 -13.15 -23.20 20.43
N MET A 194 -13.03 -23.01 19.11
CA MET A 194 -14.03 -23.46 18.14
C MET A 194 -14.26 -24.97 18.22
N GLN A 195 -15.52 -25.38 18.36
CA GLN A 195 -15.97 -26.76 18.41
C GLN A 195 -16.70 -27.13 17.12
N GLY A 196 -16.53 -28.38 16.64
CA GLY A 196 -17.26 -28.88 15.47
C GLY A 196 -16.93 -28.22 14.13
N GLY A 197 -15.81 -27.48 14.03
CA GLY A 197 -15.33 -26.80 12.82
C GLY A 197 -14.19 -27.54 12.10
N PRO A 198 -13.55 -26.92 11.09
CA PRO A 198 -12.45 -27.51 10.34
C PRO A 198 -11.21 -27.76 11.22
N GLU A 199 -10.43 -28.80 10.90
CA GLU A 199 -9.16 -29.09 11.60
C GLU A 199 -8.03 -28.14 11.19
N ASP A 200 -8.05 -27.67 9.94
CA ASP A 200 -7.05 -26.75 9.41
C ASP A 200 -7.10 -25.38 10.09
N ALA A 201 -5.96 -24.93 10.62
CA ALA A 201 -5.86 -23.69 11.39
C ALA A 201 -6.21 -22.43 10.60
N LYS A 202 -5.94 -22.40 9.28
CA LYS A 202 -6.25 -21.27 8.40
C LYS A 202 -7.75 -21.19 8.14
N LEU A 203 -8.40 -22.33 7.91
CA LEU A 203 -9.86 -22.40 7.77
C LEU A 203 -10.58 -22.03 9.08
N ARG A 204 -10.05 -22.46 10.25
CA ARG A 204 -10.59 -22.03 11.55
C ARG A 204 -10.47 -20.51 11.74
N HIS A 205 -9.34 -19.93 11.36
CA HIS A 205 -9.13 -18.49 11.41
C HIS A 205 -10.16 -17.74 10.54
N GLU A 206 -10.41 -18.22 9.32
CA GLU A 206 -11.39 -17.63 8.42
C GLU A 206 -12.82 -17.62 8.99
N VAL A 207 -13.27 -18.77 9.53
CA VAL A 207 -14.62 -18.90 10.12
C VAL A 207 -14.76 -18.01 11.37
N ALA A 208 -13.76 -18.01 12.25
CA ALA A 208 -13.77 -17.19 13.46
C ALA A 208 -13.79 -15.69 13.13
N LEU A 209 -12.98 -15.26 12.17
CA LEU A 209 -12.93 -13.87 11.73
C LEU A 209 -14.24 -13.44 11.06
N GLY A 210 -14.79 -14.24 10.14
CA GLY A 210 -16.08 -13.96 9.50
C GLY A 210 -17.22 -13.84 10.52
N THR A 211 -17.22 -14.69 11.55
CA THR A 211 -18.20 -14.62 12.65
C THR A 211 -18.04 -13.31 13.44
N LEU A 212 -16.81 -12.94 13.79
CA LEU A 212 -16.54 -11.73 14.56
C LEU A 212 -16.87 -10.45 13.76
N LEU A 213 -16.64 -10.45 12.44
CA LEU A 213 -17.05 -9.35 11.54
C LEU A 213 -18.56 -9.16 11.49
N ARG A 214 -19.35 -10.25 11.52
CA ARG A 214 -20.81 -10.15 11.64
C ARG A 214 -21.22 -9.50 12.96
N VAL A 215 -20.57 -9.84 14.07
CA VAL A 215 -20.83 -9.22 15.38
C VAL A 215 -20.48 -7.73 15.36
N VAL A 216 -19.36 -7.33 14.76
CA VAL A 216 -19.03 -5.91 14.54
C VAL A 216 -20.16 -5.20 13.82
N PHE A 217 -20.70 -5.79 12.75
CA PHE A 217 -21.83 -5.20 12.02
C PHE A 217 -23.10 -5.10 12.87
N LEU A 218 -23.41 -6.10 13.70
CA LEU A 218 -24.53 -6.02 14.65
C LEU A 218 -24.38 -4.84 15.61
N TYR A 219 -23.16 -4.54 16.06
CA TYR A 219 -22.90 -3.40 16.94
C TYR A 219 -23.19 -2.06 16.26
N PHE A 220 -22.88 -1.92 14.97
CA PHE A 220 -23.28 -0.73 14.20
C PHE A 220 -24.81 -0.66 13.96
N LEU A 221 -25.48 -1.80 13.78
CA LEU A 221 -26.94 -1.84 13.64
C LEU A 221 -27.65 -1.49 14.96
N GLN A 222 -27.25 -2.09 16.08
CA GLN A 222 -27.87 -1.82 17.38
C GLN A 222 -27.62 -0.38 17.81
N ALA A 223 -26.46 0.23 17.51
CA ALA A 223 -26.20 1.63 17.83
C ALA A 223 -27.27 2.59 17.26
N ARG A 224 -27.99 2.15 16.20
CA ARG A 224 -29.09 2.86 15.56
C ARG A 224 -30.49 2.43 16.00
N GLY A 225 -30.59 1.50 16.94
CA GLY A 225 -31.85 0.87 17.34
C GLY A 225 -32.43 -0.10 16.31
N ALA A 226 -31.64 -0.55 15.33
CA ALA A 226 -32.15 -1.41 14.26
C ALA A 226 -32.40 -2.87 14.69
N LEU A 227 -31.98 -3.27 15.88
CA LEU A 227 -32.21 -4.61 16.42
C LEU A 227 -33.31 -4.54 17.49
N ASP A 228 -34.56 -4.75 17.08
CA ASP A 228 -35.76 -4.72 17.94
C ASP A 228 -35.97 -3.41 18.74
N GLY A 229 -35.42 -2.30 18.26
CA GLY A 229 -35.41 -1.02 18.98
C GLY A 229 -34.38 -0.95 20.12
N ASP A 230 -33.57 -1.99 20.32
CA ASP A 230 -32.64 -2.10 21.44
C ASP A 230 -31.21 -1.70 21.04
N ARG A 231 -30.69 -0.63 21.64
CA ARG A 231 -29.31 -0.18 21.45
C ARG A 231 -28.25 -1.07 22.12
N ARG A 232 -28.67 -2.01 22.98
CA ARG A 232 -27.82 -2.99 23.68
C ARG A 232 -28.28 -4.44 23.45
N TYR A 233 -28.86 -4.70 22.28
CA TYR A 233 -29.47 -5.99 21.93
C TYR A 233 -28.56 -7.20 22.18
N VAL A 234 -27.33 -7.19 21.65
CA VAL A 234 -26.42 -8.36 21.68
C VAL A 234 -26.06 -8.77 23.11
N VAL A 235 -25.69 -7.81 23.96
CA VAL A 235 -25.31 -8.11 25.36
C VAL A 235 -26.51 -8.57 26.19
N ARG A 236 -27.71 -8.02 25.96
CA ARG A 236 -28.91 -8.46 26.68
C ARG A 236 -29.28 -9.90 26.34
N ARG A 237 -29.27 -10.26 25.05
CA ARG A 237 -29.49 -11.64 24.59
C ARG A 237 -28.45 -12.63 25.12
N LEU A 238 -27.22 -12.18 25.32
CA LEU A 238 -26.19 -13.01 25.95
C LEU A 238 -26.51 -13.26 27.43
N ARG A 239 -26.94 -12.23 28.17
CA ARG A 239 -27.27 -12.30 29.60
C ARG A 239 -28.57 -13.03 29.92
N GLU A 240 -29.53 -13.07 28.98
CA GLU A 240 -30.79 -13.82 29.12
C GLU A 240 -30.57 -15.33 29.37
N GLY A 241 -29.42 -15.87 28.95
CA GLY A 241 -29.12 -17.30 29.08
C GLY A 241 -30.10 -18.18 28.30
N GLY A 242 -30.07 -19.49 28.53
CA GLY A 242 -31.00 -20.44 27.92
C GLY A 242 -30.38 -21.80 27.61
N GLU A 243 -31.18 -22.72 27.09
CA GLU A 243 -30.68 -24.02 26.60
C GLU A 243 -29.86 -23.82 25.31
N GLY A 244 -28.73 -24.53 25.22
CA GLY A 244 -27.76 -24.38 24.12
C GLY A 244 -26.83 -23.17 24.25
N SER A 245 -25.83 -23.10 23.38
CA SER A 245 -24.89 -21.97 23.36
C SER A 245 -25.51 -20.70 22.79
N PHE A 246 -24.97 -19.54 23.17
CA PHE A 246 -25.31 -18.24 22.62
C PHE A 246 -25.15 -18.19 21.09
N TYR A 247 -24.13 -18.88 20.56
CA TYR A 247 -23.94 -18.95 19.11
C TYR A 247 -25.11 -19.65 18.41
N LYS A 248 -25.51 -20.84 18.87
CA LYS A 248 -26.59 -21.61 18.24
C LYS A 248 -27.97 -21.03 18.52
N ARG A 249 -28.20 -20.52 19.72
CA ARG A 249 -29.49 -19.96 20.15
C ARG A 249 -29.79 -18.60 19.53
N VAL A 250 -28.79 -17.72 19.46
CA VAL A 250 -28.99 -16.31 19.09
C VAL A 250 -28.29 -15.97 17.78
N LEU A 251 -26.96 -16.09 17.73
CA LEU A 251 -26.19 -15.56 16.61
C LEU A 251 -26.49 -16.28 15.28
N ARG A 252 -26.57 -17.61 15.28
CA ARG A 252 -26.81 -18.42 14.07
C ARG A 252 -28.21 -18.15 13.49
N PRO A 253 -29.32 -18.18 14.26
CA PRO A 253 -30.63 -17.78 13.76
C PRO A 253 -30.68 -16.30 13.37
N LEU A 254 -29.98 -15.42 14.09
CA LEU A 254 -29.90 -13.99 13.75
C LEU A 254 -29.22 -13.77 12.39
N PHE A 255 -28.08 -14.41 12.16
CA PHE A 255 -27.32 -14.29 10.91
C PHE A 255 -28.09 -14.89 9.73
N PHE A 256 -28.42 -16.18 9.81
CA PHE A 256 -28.90 -16.92 8.64
C PHE A 256 -30.42 -16.94 8.53
N GLY A 257 -31.13 -16.89 9.66
CA GLY A 257 -32.59 -17.02 9.72
C GLY A 257 -33.35 -15.70 9.79
N ALA A 258 -32.72 -14.59 10.20
CA ALA A 258 -33.38 -13.29 10.30
C ALA A 258 -32.79 -12.25 9.34
N LEU A 259 -31.50 -11.92 9.47
CA LEU A 259 -30.85 -10.88 8.65
C LEU A 259 -30.67 -11.30 7.19
N ASN A 260 -30.57 -12.60 6.93
CA ASN A 260 -30.51 -13.18 5.59
C ASN A 260 -31.85 -13.70 5.04
N CYS A 261 -32.95 -13.56 5.79
CA CYS A 261 -34.25 -14.12 5.40
C CYS A 261 -35.34 -13.02 5.38
N PRO A 262 -36.11 -12.88 4.28
CA PRO A 262 -37.25 -11.97 4.25
C PRO A 262 -38.23 -12.24 5.39
N VAL A 263 -38.82 -11.18 5.96
CA VAL A 263 -39.69 -11.27 7.16
C VAL A 263 -40.78 -12.35 7.03
N ALA A 264 -41.36 -12.49 5.84
CA ALA A 264 -42.42 -13.48 5.55
C ALA A 264 -41.94 -14.93 5.65
N GLU A 265 -40.68 -15.21 5.28
CA GLU A 265 -40.09 -16.55 5.17
C GLU A 265 -39.38 -17.01 6.46
N ARG A 266 -39.30 -16.14 7.49
CA ARG A 266 -38.56 -16.45 8.73
C ARG A 266 -39.17 -17.61 9.51
N GLY A 267 -38.33 -18.55 9.94
CA GLY A 267 -38.69 -19.62 10.87
C GLY A 267 -39.01 -19.13 12.28
N GLN A 268 -39.51 -20.03 13.14
CA GLN A 268 -39.96 -19.69 14.50
C GLN A 268 -38.84 -19.11 15.38
N GLU A 269 -37.63 -19.69 15.32
CA GLU A 269 -36.46 -19.19 16.06
C GLU A 269 -36.12 -17.75 15.69
N ALA A 270 -36.08 -17.44 14.40
CA ALA A 270 -35.78 -16.10 13.90
C ALA A 270 -36.88 -15.08 14.22
N ARG A 271 -38.16 -15.49 14.25
CA ARG A 271 -39.28 -14.63 14.68
C ARG A 271 -39.22 -14.34 16.18
N GLY A 272 -38.76 -15.30 16.99
CA GLY A 272 -38.59 -15.15 18.45
C GLY A 272 -37.50 -14.14 18.85
N LEU A 273 -36.63 -13.75 17.92
CA LEU A 273 -35.57 -12.78 18.15
C LEU A 273 -36.06 -11.32 18.13
N GLY A 274 -37.30 -11.05 17.72
CA GLY A 274 -37.92 -9.72 17.71
C GLY A 274 -37.94 -9.07 16.33
N ARG A 275 -38.09 -7.75 16.29
CA ARG A 275 -38.22 -6.97 15.05
C ARG A 275 -36.86 -6.67 14.44
N LEU A 276 -36.51 -7.41 13.39
CA LEU A 276 -35.19 -7.38 12.77
C LEU A 276 -35.25 -7.04 11.27
N PRO A 277 -34.29 -6.27 10.71
CA PRO A 277 -34.25 -5.92 9.30
C PRO A 277 -33.87 -7.11 8.43
N PHE A 278 -34.16 -7.03 7.13
CA PHE A 278 -33.64 -7.97 6.13
C PHE A 278 -32.54 -7.29 5.32
N LEU A 279 -31.36 -7.94 5.23
CA LEU A 279 -30.14 -7.39 4.66
C LEU A 279 -29.62 -8.14 3.42
N ASN A 280 -30.38 -9.10 2.88
CA ASN A 280 -30.16 -9.71 1.57
C ASN A 280 -28.79 -10.41 1.34
N GLY A 281 -28.29 -11.14 2.35
CA GLY A 281 -27.39 -12.27 2.13
C GLY A 281 -25.98 -12.01 1.60
N GLY A 282 -25.41 -10.84 1.86
CA GLY A 282 -23.97 -10.63 1.71
C GLY A 282 -23.20 -11.28 2.88
N LEU A 283 -22.73 -10.45 3.81
CA LEU A 283 -22.04 -10.89 5.03
C LEU A 283 -22.77 -12.01 5.78
N PHE A 284 -24.10 -11.98 5.76
CA PHE A 284 -24.96 -12.87 6.52
C PHE A 284 -25.36 -14.16 5.77
N GLU A 285 -24.83 -14.40 4.58
CA GLU A 285 -24.94 -15.72 3.95
C GLU A 285 -23.99 -16.71 4.62
N ALA A 286 -24.45 -17.95 4.80
CA ALA A 286 -23.62 -19.03 5.33
C ALA A 286 -22.56 -19.39 4.29
N THR A 287 -21.29 -19.35 4.70
CA THR A 287 -20.17 -19.77 3.84
C THR A 287 -20.21 -21.28 3.58
N ALA A 288 -19.47 -21.75 2.56
CA ALA A 288 -19.36 -23.18 2.28
C ALA A 288 -18.85 -23.99 3.50
N LEU A 289 -17.93 -23.41 4.27
CA LEU A 289 -17.42 -24.01 5.51
C LEU A 289 -18.54 -24.09 6.57
N GLU A 290 -19.30 -23.03 6.80
CA GLU A 290 -20.39 -23.01 7.79
C GLU A 290 -21.54 -23.95 7.42
N ARG A 291 -21.79 -24.17 6.11
CA ARG A 291 -22.77 -25.17 5.65
C ARG A 291 -22.25 -26.60 5.85
N ARG A 292 -20.96 -26.83 5.62
CA ARG A 292 -20.34 -28.15 5.75
C ARG A 292 -20.21 -28.59 7.21
N PHE A 293 -19.95 -27.65 8.12
CA PHE A 293 -19.72 -27.92 9.53
C PHE A 293 -20.94 -27.50 10.38
N GLU A 294 -22.03 -28.26 10.30
CA GLU A 294 -23.27 -27.96 11.05
C GLU A 294 -23.10 -28.00 12.57
N GLY A 295 -22.09 -28.73 13.06
CA GLY A 295 -21.73 -28.83 14.48
C GLY A 295 -21.02 -27.61 15.06
N LEU A 296 -20.71 -26.60 14.24
CA LEU A 296 -19.93 -25.41 14.61
C LEU A 296 -20.50 -24.71 15.86
N ASP A 297 -19.66 -24.51 16.87
CA ASP A 297 -20.06 -23.91 18.14
C ASP A 297 -18.92 -23.29 18.96
N TRP A 298 -19.29 -22.48 19.95
CA TRP A 298 -18.38 -21.91 20.95
C TRP A 298 -19.04 -21.84 22.34
N PRO A 299 -18.27 -22.02 23.43
CA PRO A 299 -18.78 -21.84 24.79
C PRO A 299 -19.22 -20.40 25.09
N ASP A 300 -20.28 -20.23 25.87
CA ASP A 300 -20.83 -18.92 26.26
C ASP A 300 -19.83 -18.05 27.02
N ALA A 301 -18.92 -18.66 27.79
CA ALA A 301 -17.85 -17.93 28.47
C ALA A 301 -16.96 -17.14 27.49
N VAL A 302 -16.71 -17.71 26.29
CA VAL A 302 -15.94 -17.03 25.24
C VAL A 302 -16.72 -15.84 24.69
N TRP A 303 -18.04 -15.98 24.51
CA TRP A 303 -18.89 -14.87 24.07
C TRP A 303 -19.02 -13.77 25.13
N GLY A 304 -18.96 -14.10 26.42
CA GLY A 304 -18.79 -13.13 27.52
C GLY A 304 -17.52 -12.29 27.34
N GLU A 305 -16.37 -12.93 27.10
CA GLU A 305 -15.12 -12.23 26.81
C GLU A 305 -15.20 -11.36 25.54
N VAL A 306 -15.87 -11.84 24.49
CA VAL A 306 -16.06 -11.10 23.24
C VAL A 306 -16.89 -9.85 23.49
N VAL A 307 -18.13 -10.03 23.94
CA VAL A 307 -19.16 -8.99 24.02
C VAL A 307 -18.84 -8.03 25.15
N GLU A 308 -18.71 -8.52 26.39
CA GLU A 308 -18.51 -7.67 27.56
C GLU A 308 -17.05 -7.25 27.74
N GLY A 309 -16.11 -8.10 27.32
CA GLY A 309 -14.68 -7.82 27.43
C GLY A 309 -14.13 -6.90 26.35
N VAL A 310 -14.78 -6.81 25.18
CA VAL A 310 -14.30 -5.99 24.05
C VAL A 310 -15.36 -5.02 23.56
N PHE A 311 -16.49 -5.51 23.04
CA PHE A 311 -17.44 -4.64 22.33
C PHE A 311 -18.14 -3.62 23.26
N GLU A 312 -18.62 -4.04 24.43
CA GLU A 312 -19.29 -3.13 25.38
C GLU A 312 -18.34 -2.10 26.03
N ARG A 313 -17.03 -2.25 25.87
CA ARG A 313 -16.04 -1.28 26.35
C ARG A 313 -15.79 -0.13 25.37
N HIS A 314 -16.38 -0.20 24.18
CA HIS A 314 -16.15 0.75 23.11
C HIS A 314 -17.48 1.25 22.57
N ARG A 315 -17.54 2.55 22.27
CA ARG A 315 -18.72 3.14 21.63
C ARG A 315 -18.63 2.98 20.11
N PHE A 316 -19.69 2.48 19.48
CA PHE A 316 -19.78 2.33 18.03
C PHE A 316 -20.58 3.49 17.43
N VAL A 317 -20.02 4.17 16.44
CA VAL A 317 -20.67 5.29 15.74
C VAL A 317 -20.76 5.01 14.24
N ALA A 318 -21.96 5.11 13.68
CA ALA A 318 -22.17 4.85 12.27
C ALA A 318 -21.66 5.99 11.38
N GLN A 319 -21.70 7.24 11.87
CA GLN A 319 -21.33 8.41 11.08
C GLN A 319 -19.83 8.70 11.15
N TRP A 320 -19.28 8.99 9.98
CA TRP A 320 -17.97 9.58 9.79
C TRP A 320 -18.02 11.07 10.16
N SER A 321 -17.07 11.55 10.96
CA SER A 321 -16.86 12.99 11.13
C SER A 321 -16.22 13.55 9.86
N SER A 322 -17.06 13.97 8.91
CA SER A 322 -16.63 14.39 7.57
C SER A 322 -15.80 15.68 7.50
N GLN A 323 -15.43 16.28 8.63
CA GLN A 323 -14.84 17.62 8.71
C GLN A 323 -13.52 17.69 9.50
N GLY A 324 -12.81 16.57 9.63
CA GLY A 324 -11.48 16.55 10.26
C GLY A 324 -11.50 16.58 11.79
N ASP A 325 -12.62 16.18 12.38
CA ASP A 325 -12.77 16.07 13.83
C ASP A 325 -12.49 14.63 14.27
N LEU A 326 -11.64 14.39 15.28
CA LEU A 326 -11.32 13.05 15.79
C LEU A 326 -12.21 12.73 16.99
N SER A 327 -12.88 11.57 17.01
CA SER A 327 -13.73 11.12 18.13
C SER A 327 -13.26 9.79 18.71
N PRO A 328 -13.26 9.58 20.03
CA PRO A 328 -12.82 8.35 20.68
C PRO A 328 -13.90 7.25 20.60
N ALA A 329 -14.41 6.99 19.39
CA ALA A 329 -15.41 5.98 19.09
C ALA A 329 -14.95 5.09 17.93
N VAL A 330 -15.48 3.87 17.89
CA VAL A 330 -15.25 2.90 16.81
C VAL A 330 -16.11 3.29 15.63
N ASP A 331 -15.46 3.79 14.58
CA ASP A 331 -16.07 4.12 13.31
C ASP A 331 -15.66 3.11 12.21
N PRO A 332 -16.30 3.14 11.03
CA PRO A 332 -15.95 2.26 9.91
C PRO A 332 -14.53 2.47 9.34
N GLU A 333 -13.84 3.57 9.65
CA GLU A 333 -12.47 3.86 9.18
C GLU A 333 -11.44 3.17 10.08
N MET A 334 -11.63 3.24 11.39
CA MET A 334 -10.86 2.52 12.41
C MET A 334 -10.83 1.02 12.12
N LEU A 335 -11.96 0.45 11.69
CA LEU A 335 -12.03 -0.95 11.26
C LEU A 335 -11.02 -1.27 10.15
N GLY A 336 -10.87 -0.39 9.16
CA GLY A 336 -9.87 -0.57 8.10
C GLY A 336 -8.46 -0.76 8.68
N LYS A 337 -8.04 0.15 9.56
CA LYS A 337 -6.73 0.09 10.24
C LYS A 337 -6.57 -1.17 11.11
N VAL A 338 -7.60 -1.49 11.89
CA VAL A 338 -7.64 -2.66 12.80
C VAL A 338 -7.53 -3.96 12.01
N PHE A 339 -8.35 -4.12 10.97
CA PHE A 339 -8.39 -5.36 10.21
C PHE A 339 -7.16 -5.58 9.34
N GLU A 340 -6.54 -4.52 8.83
CA GLU A 340 -5.25 -4.63 8.14
C GLU A 340 -4.11 -5.03 9.10
N GLY A 341 -4.17 -4.60 10.36
CA GLY A 341 -3.33 -5.12 11.43
C GLY A 341 -3.43 -6.62 11.61
N LEU A 342 -4.65 -7.16 11.59
CA LEU A 342 -4.92 -8.57 11.82
C LEU A 342 -4.53 -9.44 10.61
N MET A 343 -4.88 -8.97 9.41
CA MET A 343 -4.66 -9.71 8.17
C MET A 343 -3.17 -9.82 7.82
N TYR A 344 -2.39 -8.81 8.18
CA TYR A 344 -1.00 -8.71 7.74
C TYR A 344 0.01 -8.75 8.90
N GLY A 345 -0.37 -8.75 10.18
CA GLY A 345 0.54 -8.54 11.33
C GLY A 345 1.90 -9.26 11.30
N GLY A 346 1.94 -10.57 11.00
CA GLY A 346 3.19 -11.33 10.81
C GLY A 346 3.73 -11.35 9.37
N SER A 347 2.88 -11.04 8.39
CA SER A 347 3.11 -11.22 6.95
C SER A 347 3.23 -9.92 6.15
N ARG A 348 3.14 -8.72 6.76
CA ARG A 348 3.15 -7.39 6.09
C ARG A 348 4.32 -7.23 5.13
N ARG A 349 5.53 -7.63 5.55
CA ARG A 349 6.74 -7.58 4.71
C ARG A 349 6.77 -8.65 3.61
N ALA A 350 6.03 -9.74 3.78
CA ALA A 350 5.94 -10.85 2.82
C ALA A 350 4.83 -10.63 1.78
N SER A 351 3.68 -10.09 2.19
CA SER A 351 2.54 -9.74 1.32
C SER A 351 2.69 -8.38 0.65
N GLY A 352 3.50 -7.47 1.21
CA GLY A 352 3.71 -6.12 0.67
C GLY A 352 2.51 -5.20 0.82
N SER A 353 1.59 -5.53 1.74
CA SER A 353 0.34 -4.82 1.98
C SER A 353 0.57 -3.73 3.03
N PHE A 354 0.54 -2.46 2.61
CA PHE A 354 0.69 -1.29 3.48
C PHE A 354 -0.55 -0.39 3.38
N TYR A 355 -1.03 0.10 4.53
CA TYR A 355 -2.14 1.05 4.58
C TYR A 355 -1.75 2.34 3.88
N THR A 356 -2.49 2.73 2.83
CA THR A 356 -2.28 4.03 2.18
C THR A 356 -2.92 5.13 3.04
N PRO A 357 -2.17 6.15 3.46
CA PRO A 357 -2.75 7.27 4.20
C PRO A 357 -3.86 7.96 3.44
N ARG A 358 -4.81 8.51 4.20
CA ARG A 358 -6.04 9.07 3.64
C ARG A 358 -5.76 10.25 2.71
N GLU A 359 -4.81 11.11 3.04
CA GLU A 359 -4.45 12.26 2.22
C GLU A 359 -3.87 11.84 0.85
N VAL A 360 -3.13 10.72 0.80
CA VAL A 360 -2.60 10.16 -0.44
C VAL A 360 -3.72 9.54 -1.26
N VAL A 361 -4.59 8.75 -0.62
CA VAL A 361 -5.79 8.18 -1.27
C VAL A 361 -6.65 9.27 -1.88
N ARG A 362 -6.99 10.31 -1.10
CA ARG A 362 -7.77 11.47 -1.55
C ARG A 362 -7.11 12.16 -2.73
N ARG A 363 -5.82 12.48 -2.66
CA ARG A 363 -5.12 13.14 -3.76
C ARG A 363 -5.18 12.32 -5.04
N MET A 364 -4.82 11.02 -4.97
CA MET A 364 -4.82 10.13 -6.13
C MET A 364 -6.21 10.03 -6.78
N VAL A 365 -7.26 9.92 -5.98
CA VAL A 365 -8.64 9.88 -6.47
C VAL A 365 -9.06 11.20 -7.13
N LEU A 366 -8.74 12.34 -6.50
CA LEU A 366 -9.06 13.66 -7.05
C LEU A 366 -8.32 13.92 -8.37
N GLU A 367 -7.06 13.52 -8.48
CA GLU A 367 -6.29 13.66 -9.71
C GLU A 367 -6.81 12.76 -10.84
N GLY A 368 -7.12 11.50 -10.52
CA GLY A 368 -7.66 10.55 -11.49
C GLY A 368 -9.03 10.95 -12.03
N LEU A 369 -9.95 11.33 -11.14
CA LEU A 369 -11.27 11.85 -11.52
C LEU A 369 -11.17 13.21 -12.19
N GLY A 370 -10.21 14.05 -11.78
CA GLY A 370 -9.95 15.36 -12.39
C GLY A 370 -9.65 15.23 -13.87
N GLY A 371 -8.64 14.42 -14.23
CA GLY A 371 -8.31 14.17 -15.62
C GLY A 371 -9.46 13.55 -16.43
N TYR A 372 -10.24 12.65 -15.82
CA TYR A 372 -11.45 12.10 -16.46
C TYR A 372 -12.48 13.19 -16.80
N LEU A 373 -12.74 14.12 -15.87
CA LEU A 373 -13.68 15.22 -16.08
C LEU A 373 -13.17 16.25 -17.09
N GLU A 374 -11.86 16.49 -17.13
CA GLU A 374 -11.22 17.34 -18.15
C GLU A 374 -11.52 16.82 -19.56
N ASP A 375 -11.35 15.52 -19.79
CA ASP A 375 -11.60 14.91 -21.10
C ASP A 375 -13.10 14.82 -21.46
N GLU A 376 -13.94 14.39 -20.51
CA GLU A 376 -15.35 14.07 -20.79
C GLU A 376 -16.26 15.31 -20.80
N VAL A 377 -15.91 16.35 -20.03
CA VAL A 377 -16.72 17.57 -19.88
C VAL A 377 -16.04 18.78 -20.51
N GLY A 378 -14.71 18.76 -20.70
CA GLY A 378 -13.94 19.92 -21.13
C GLY A 378 -13.71 20.93 -20.01
N LEU A 379 -13.82 20.52 -18.75
CA LEU A 379 -13.53 21.38 -17.59
C LEU A 379 -12.03 21.65 -17.54
N GLY A 380 -11.62 22.89 -17.27
CA GLY A 380 -10.21 23.17 -16.95
C GLY A 380 -9.81 22.53 -15.62
N ARG A 381 -8.53 22.17 -15.48
CA ARG A 381 -7.99 21.45 -14.31
C ARG A 381 -8.38 22.04 -12.95
N GLU A 382 -8.25 23.36 -12.77
CA GLU A 382 -8.61 24.00 -11.50
C GLU A 382 -10.13 24.02 -11.27
N ALA A 383 -10.94 24.08 -12.34
CA ALA A 383 -12.39 23.98 -12.22
C ALA A 383 -12.80 22.54 -11.85
N ALA A 384 -12.20 21.52 -12.47
CA ALA A 384 -12.42 20.13 -12.13
C ALA A 384 -12.01 19.83 -10.67
N ARG A 385 -10.83 20.30 -10.24
CA ARG A 385 -10.35 20.16 -8.86
C ARG A 385 -11.34 20.76 -7.86
N ARG A 386 -11.71 22.03 -8.02
CA ARG A 386 -12.69 22.70 -7.14
C ARG A 386 -14.04 21.99 -7.11
N ALA A 387 -14.53 21.55 -8.27
CA ALA A 387 -15.78 20.80 -8.37
C ALA A 387 -15.73 19.49 -7.59
N LEU A 388 -14.64 18.71 -7.71
CA LEU A 388 -14.42 17.48 -6.96
C LEU A 388 -14.29 17.70 -5.44
N GLU A 389 -13.86 18.90 -5.02
CA GLU A 389 -13.86 19.30 -3.62
C GLU A 389 -15.22 19.76 -3.10
N GLY A 390 -16.22 19.86 -3.98
CA GLY A 390 -17.60 20.25 -3.66
C GLY A 390 -17.96 21.70 -4.01
N ASP A 391 -17.04 22.48 -4.59
CA ASP A 391 -17.34 23.85 -5.01
C ASP A 391 -17.71 23.90 -6.50
N VAL A 392 -19.01 23.94 -6.77
CA VAL A 392 -19.60 24.03 -8.12
C VAL A 392 -20.12 25.42 -8.48
N ARG A 393 -19.93 26.43 -7.60
CA ARG A 393 -20.52 27.77 -7.76
C ARG A 393 -20.01 28.49 -9.01
N GLY A 394 -18.76 28.23 -9.39
CA GLY A 394 -18.12 28.81 -10.57
C GLY A 394 -18.48 28.15 -11.91
N LEU A 395 -19.25 27.05 -11.91
CA LEU A 395 -19.62 26.33 -13.13
C LEU A 395 -20.95 26.84 -13.71
N GLY A 396 -21.06 26.95 -15.03
CA GLY A 396 -22.31 27.25 -15.73
C GLY A 396 -23.28 26.06 -15.78
N ALA A 397 -24.54 26.29 -16.19
CA ALA A 397 -25.57 25.25 -16.22
C ALA A 397 -25.20 24.03 -17.10
N ARG A 398 -24.60 24.28 -18.28
CA ARG A 398 -24.14 23.22 -19.18
C ARG A 398 -23.01 22.39 -18.58
N GLU A 399 -22.05 23.04 -17.94
CA GLU A 399 -20.92 22.39 -17.25
C GLU A 399 -21.41 21.56 -16.07
N ARG A 400 -22.35 22.07 -15.27
CA ARG A 400 -22.98 21.31 -14.17
C ARG A 400 -23.74 20.08 -14.67
N ALA A 401 -24.47 20.20 -15.78
CA ALA A 401 -25.16 19.07 -16.41
C ALA A 401 -24.18 18.03 -16.97
N GLY A 402 -23.12 18.49 -17.64
CA GLY A 402 -22.03 17.65 -18.14
C GLY A 402 -21.29 16.91 -17.01
N LEU A 403 -20.95 17.63 -15.93
CA LEU A 403 -20.34 17.10 -14.73
C LEU A 403 -21.21 16.00 -14.10
N ARG A 404 -22.51 16.27 -13.89
CA ARG A 404 -23.44 15.24 -13.40
C ARG A 404 -23.47 14.04 -14.33
N GLY A 405 -23.58 14.26 -15.65
CA GLY A 405 -23.57 13.17 -16.63
C GLY A 405 -22.31 12.30 -16.57
N ALA A 406 -21.13 12.91 -16.44
CA ALA A 406 -19.86 12.21 -16.36
C ALA A 406 -19.73 11.40 -15.05
N LEU A 407 -20.07 12.01 -13.91
CA LEU A 407 -20.03 11.34 -12.60
C LEU A 407 -20.95 10.11 -12.53
N TRP A 408 -22.09 10.15 -13.22
CA TRP A 408 -23.05 9.04 -13.29
C TRP A 408 -22.75 8.05 -14.44
N ARG A 409 -21.60 8.16 -15.10
CA ARG A 409 -21.14 7.18 -16.11
C ARG A 409 -19.80 6.54 -15.77
N VAL A 410 -18.97 7.20 -14.98
CA VAL A 410 -17.60 6.75 -14.65
C VAL A 410 -17.59 5.35 -14.05
N ARG A 411 -16.61 4.54 -14.44
CA ARG A 411 -16.37 3.19 -13.90
C ARG A 411 -14.95 3.11 -13.38
N VAL A 412 -14.83 2.91 -12.07
CA VAL A 412 -13.57 2.92 -11.33
C VAL A 412 -13.24 1.52 -10.84
N LEU A 413 -12.03 1.06 -11.14
CA LEU A 413 -11.50 -0.23 -10.68
C LEU A 413 -10.34 -0.02 -9.71
N ASP A 414 -10.32 -0.80 -8.64
CA ASP A 414 -9.09 -1.11 -7.89
C ASP A 414 -8.76 -2.62 -7.99
N PRO A 415 -7.75 -3.03 -8.78
CA PRO A 415 -7.38 -4.44 -8.96
C PRO A 415 -6.64 -5.04 -7.74
N ALA A 416 -6.32 -4.23 -6.72
CA ALA A 416 -5.73 -4.66 -5.46
C ALA A 416 -6.45 -3.96 -4.31
N VAL A 417 -7.78 -4.14 -4.25
CA VAL A 417 -8.69 -3.30 -3.47
C VAL A 417 -8.41 -3.28 -1.96
N GLY A 418 -7.81 -4.35 -1.41
CA GLY A 418 -7.58 -4.45 0.02
C GLY A 418 -8.87 -4.22 0.80
N THR A 419 -8.82 -3.35 1.82
CA THR A 419 -10.01 -2.97 2.61
C THR A 419 -10.89 -1.90 1.95
N GLY A 420 -10.58 -1.46 0.72
CA GLY A 420 -11.42 -0.54 -0.04
C GLY A 420 -11.20 0.96 0.17
N ALA A 421 -10.02 1.38 0.65
CA ALA A 421 -9.73 2.79 0.90
C ALA A 421 -9.96 3.69 -0.33
N PHE A 422 -9.48 3.28 -1.50
CA PHE A 422 -9.69 4.03 -2.75
C PHE A 422 -11.16 4.08 -3.16
N LEU A 423 -11.87 2.95 -3.13
CA LEU A 423 -13.29 2.91 -3.52
C LEU A 423 -14.19 3.74 -2.58
N LEU A 424 -13.89 3.74 -1.28
CA LEU A 424 -14.60 4.58 -0.31
C LEU A 424 -14.37 6.07 -0.54
N GLU A 425 -13.14 6.47 -0.87
CA GLU A 425 -12.84 7.87 -1.19
C GLU A 425 -13.48 8.29 -2.51
N VAL A 426 -13.46 7.42 -3.54
CA VAL A 426 -14.21 7.65 -4.79
C VAL A 426 -15.69 7.87 -4.47
N LEU A 427 -16.31 6.99 -3.68
CA LEU A 427 -17.70 7.15 -3.24
C LEU A 427 -17.92 8.48 -2.52
N GLY A 428 -17.02 8.86 -1.62
CA GLY A 428 -17.07 10.12 -0.88
C GLY A 428 -17.02 11.34 -1.81
N VAL A 429 -16.13 11.32 -2.80
CA VAL A 429 -16.04 12.37 -3.82
C VAL A 429 -17.32 12.42 -4.66
N LEU A 430 -17.77 11.29 -5.23
CA LEU A 430 -18.99 11.24 -6.05
C LEU A 430 -20.21 11.80 -5.29
N ARG A 431 -20.40 11.39 -4.02
CA ARG A 431 -21.48 11.90 -3.16
C ARG A 431 -21.38 13.39 -2.90
N ARG A 432 -20.17 13.88 -2.63
CA ARG A 432 -19.93 15.29 -2.34
C ARG A 432 -20.29 16.16 -3.54
N VAL A 433 -19.82 15.79 -4.73
CA VAL A 433 -20.10 16.56 -5.94
C VAL A 433 -21.57 16.47 -6.32
N ASP A 434 -22.18 15.28 -6.24
CA ASP A 434 -23.60 15.11 -6.55
C ASP A 434 -24.50 15.90 -5.59
N GLY A 435 -24.15 15.95 -4.30
CA GLY A 435 -24.82 16.77 -3.29
C GLY A 435 -24.68 18.27 -3.56
N ALA A 436 -23.46 18.74 -3.87
CA ALA A 436 -23.21 20.13 -4.23
C ALA A 436 -23.98 20.56 -5.49
N LEU A 437 -24.14 19.65 -6.46
CA LEU A 437 -24.94 19.88 -7.66
C LEU A 437 -26.44 19.90 -7.38
N ASP A 438 -26.94 19.11 -6.42
CA ASP A 438 -28.34 19.16 -5.96
C ASP A 438 -28.61 20.50 -5.25
N GLU A 439 -27.71 20.93 -4.35
CA GLU A 439 -27.79 22.21 -3.65
C GLU A 439 -27.78 23.39 -4.63
N ALA A 440 -26.85 23.40 -5.60
CA ALA A 440 -26.78 24.44 -6.62
C ALA A 440 -28.00 24.47 -7.57
N ALA A 441 -28.77 23.38 -7.62
CA ALA A 441 -30.02 23.28 -8.37
C ALA A 441 -31.27 23.54 -7.50
N GLY A 442 -31.11 23.77 -6.19
CA GLY A 442 -32.21 23.93 -5.24
C GLY A 442 -33.00 22.64 -4.98
N VAL A 443 -32.39 21.48 -5.22
CA VAL A 443 -33.04 20.17 -5.04
C VAL A 443 -32.78 19.65 -3.64
N VAL A 444 -33.85 19.47 -2.85
CA VAL A 444 -33.78 18.83 -1.53
C VAL A 444 -34.23 17.38 -1.66
N ARG A 445 -33.35 16.45 -1.27
CA ARG A 445 -33.59 15.00 -1.34
C ARG A 445 -33.99 14.43 0.01
N THR A 446 -34.94 13.50 0.00
CA THR A 446 -35.30 12.67 1.16
C THR A 446 -34.20 11.67 1.52
N ALA A 447 -34.23 11.12 2.74
CA ALA A 447 -33.27 10.09 3.18
C ALA A 447 -33.31 8.83 2.29
N GLY A 448 -34.50 8.42 1.85
CA GLY A 448 -34.67 7.28 0.95
C GLY A 448 -34.03 7.52 -0.43
N GLU A 449 -34.20 8.71 -1.01
CA GLU A 449 -33.56 9.05 -2.28
C GLU A 449 -32.03 9.10 -2.16
N ARG A 450 -31.50 9.66 -1.07
CA ARG A 450 -30.05 9.70 -0.82
C ARG A 450 -29.47 8.29 -0.71
N TYR A 451 -30.17 7.38 -0.06
CA TYR A 451 -29.79 5.97 0.02
C TYR A 451 -29.81 5.30 -1.35
N GLU A 452 -30.89 5.44 -2.12
CA GLU A 452 -30.99 4.79 -3.43
C GLU A 452 -29.93 5.31 -4.41
N ARG A 453 -29.67 6.63 -4.41
CA ARG A 453 -28.58 7.21 -5.19
C ARG A 453 -27.24 6.61 -4.79
N MET A 454 -26.94 6.51 -3.50
CA MET A 454 -25.67 5.93 -3.05
C MET A 454 -25.56 4.44 -3.40
N ARG A 455 -26.65 3.69 -3.28
CA ARG A 455 -26.74 2.30 -3.72
C ARG A 455 -26.40 2.17 -5.20
N ARG A 456 -26.99 3.04 -6.04
CA ARG A 456 -26.68 3.10 -7.47
C ARG A 456 -25.23 3.49 -7.74
N LEU A 457 -24.69 4.48 -7.02
CA LEU A 457 -23.29 4.89 -7.19
C LEU A 457 -22.32 3.73 -6.93
N ILE A 458 -22.56 2.96 -5.86
CA ILE A 458 -21.75 1.78 -5.54
C ILE A 458 -21.94 0.68 -6.59
N HIS A 459 -23.18 0.40 -6.99
CA HIS A 459 -23.48 -0.71 -7.88
C HIS A 459 -23.12 -0.45 -9.34
N GLU A 460 -23.12 0.80 -9.81
CA GLU A 460 -22.87 1.13 -11.22
C GLU A 460 -21.40 1.53 -11.47
N HIS A 461 -20.70 2.10 -10.48
CA HIS A 461 -19.41 2.77 -10.70
C HIS A 461 -18.20 2.13 -10.00
N LEU A 462 -18.37 1.34 -8.93
CA LEU A 462 -17.25 0.85 -8.12
C LEU A 462 -16.98 -0.63 -8.36
N TYR A 463 -15.72 -0.96 -8.64
CA TYR A 463 -15.27 -2.32 -8.94
C TYR A 463 -13.95 -2.58 -8.19
N GLY A 464 -13.81 -3.77 -7.63
CA GLY A 464 -12.64 -4.11 -6.82
C GLY A 464 -12.32 -5.60 -6.86
N VAL A 465 -11.03 -5.92 -6.87
CA VAL A 465 -10.55 -7.31 -6.83
C VAL A 465 -9.41 -7.42 -5.83
N ASP A 466 -9.44 -8.47 -5.01
CA ASP A 466 -8.32 -8.80 -4.12
C ASP A 466 -8.13 -10.32 -4.05
N VAL A 467 -6.88 -10.76 -3.92
CA VAL A 467 -6.57 -12.19 -3.79
C VAL A 467 -7.05 -12.77 -2.46
N GLN A 468 -7.23 -11.94 -1.42
CA GLN A 468 -7.69 -12.36 -0.11
C GLN A 468 -9.22 -12.18 0.02
N PRO A 469 -10.00 -13.27 0.14
CA PRO A 469 -11.47 -13.16 0.31
C PRO A 469 -11.88 -12.33 1.53
N THR A 470 -11.06 -12.33 2.58
CA THR A 470 -11.32 -11.52 3.78
C THR A 470 -11.19 -10.02 3.51
N ALA A 471 -10.21 -9.58 2.71
CA ALA A 471 -10.05 -8.18 2.35
C ALA A 471 -11.28 -7.67 1.56
N VAL A 472 -11.76 -8.48 0.61
CA VAL A 472 -13.00 -8.23 -0.15
C VAL A 472 -14.20 -8.09 0.80
N ARG A 473 -14.39 -9.02 1.74
CA ARG A 473 -15.48 -8.96 2.73
C ARG A 473 -15.41 -7.71 3.61
N LEU A 474 -14.22 -7.25 3.95
CA LEU A 474 -14.01 -6.01 4.70
C LEU A 474 -14.33 -4.77 3.87
N CYS A 475 -13.96 -4.77 2.59
CA CYS A 475 -14.35 -3.72 1.67
C CYS A 475 -15.88 -3.63 1.54
N GLU A 476 -16.56 -4.77 1.35
CA GLU A 476 -18.03 -4.86 1.34
C GLU A 476 -18.64 -4.30 2.63
N LEU A 477 -18.11 -4.73 3.79
CA LEU A 477 -18.54 -4.24 5.10
C LEU A 477 -18.48 -2.72 5.21
N ARG A 478 -17.36 -2.12 4.80
CA ARG A 478 -17.16 -0.66 4.88
C ARG A 478 -18.07 0.08 3.92
N LEU A 479 -18.32 -0.44 2.72
CA LEU A 479 -19.30 0.14 1.79
C LEU A 479 -20.74 0.03 2.32
N TRP A 480 -21.11 -1.09 2.96
CA TRP A 480 -22.41 -1.22 3.64
C TRP A 480 -22.55 -0.24 4.80
N LEU A 481 -21.52 -0.08 5.63
CA LEU A 481 -21.52 0.90 6.71
C LEU A 481 -21.63 2.33 6.16
N ALA A 482 -20.89 2.65 5.11
CA ALA A 482 -21.01 3.93 4.39
C ALA A 482 -22.45 4.13 3.87
N MET A 483 -23.11 3.08 3.39
CA MET A 483 -24.50 3.18 2.95
C MET A 483 -25.48 3.45 4.07
N LEU A 484 -25.29 2.75 5.19
CA LEU A 484 -26.11 2.94 6.37
C LEU A 484 -26.07 4.40 6.82
N THR A 485 -24.93 5.10 6.73
CA THR A 485 -24.83 6.52 7.13
C THR A 485 -25.80 7.48 6.44
N ALA A 486 -26.31 7.16 5.25
CA ALA A 486 -27.25 8.04 4.54
C ALA A 486 -28.71 7.85 4.94
N LEU A 487 -29.04 6.74 5.61
CA LEU A 487 -30.35 6.54 6.19
C LEU A 487 -30.44 7.36 7.48
N GLU A 488 -31.57 8.02 7.73
CA GLU A 488 -31.92 8.52 9.06
C GLU A 488 -32.28 7.34 9.98
N ALA A 489 -32.51 7.57 11.27
CA ALA A 489 -32.97 6.50 12.18
C ALA A 489 -34.34 5.99 11.69
N LEU A 490 -34.34 4.87 10.97
CA LEU A 490 -35.54 4.20 10.49
C LEU A 490 -35.87 3.02 11.41
N PRO A 491 -37.16 2.71 11.62
CA PRO A 491 -37.58 1.45 12.23
C PRO A 491 -36.94 0.26 11.49
N ALA A 492 -36.65 -0.81 12.22
CA ALA A 492 -35.97 -2.01 11.69
C ALA A 492 -36.65 -2.58 10.42
N GLU A 493 -37.97 -2.47 10.34
CA GLU A 493 -38.82 -2.98 9.25
C GLU A 493 -38.78 -2.09 8.00
N ALA A 494 -38.45 -0.81 8.17
CA ALA A 494 -38.34 0.16 7.07
C ALA A 494 -36.91 0.25 6.50
N MET A 495 -35.97 -0.52 7.06
CA MET A 495 -34.61 -0.54 6.57
C MET A 495 -34.54 -1.25 5.20
N PRO A 496 -34.05 -0.56 4.16
CA PRO A 496 -33.89 -1.18 2.85
C PRO A 496 -32.83 -2.28 2.86
N ALA A 497 -33.06 -3.32 2.06
CA ALA A 497 -32.13 -4.41 1.90
C ALA A 497 -30.78 -3.94 1.34
N LEU A 498 -29.69 -4.38 1.96
CA LEU A 498 -28.35 -4.06 1.47
C LEU A 498 -28.15 -4.61 0.06
N PRO A 499 -27.43 -3.88 -0.81
CA PRO A 499 -27.12 -4.41 -2.13
C PRO A 499 -26.16 -5.60 -2.01
N ASN A 500 -26.38 -6.58 -2.87
CA ASN A 500 -25.42 -7.65 -3.08
C ASN A 500 -24.25 -7.08 -3.90
N LEU A 501 -23.05 -7.09 -3.32
CA LEU A 501 -21.82 -6.53 -3.91
C LEU A 501 -20.91 -7.60 -4.53
N THR A 502 -21.29 -8.88 -4.49
CA THR A 502 -20.45 -10.03 -4.86
C THR A 502 -20.07 -10.05 -6.36
N HIS A 503 -20.76 -9.28 -7.20
CA HIS A 503 -20.45 -9.12 -8.63
C HIS A 503 -19.68 -7.82 -8.95
N ARG A 504 -19.31 -7.04 -7.92
CA ARG A 504 -18.53 -5.79 -8.03
C ARG A 504 -17.22 -5.91 -7.29
N LEU A 505 -17.24 -6.59 -6.14
CA LEU A 505 -16.11 -6.89 -5.31
C LEU A 505 -15.86 -8.40 -5.36
N CYS A 506 -14.74 -8.80 -5.95
CA CYS A 506 -14.46 -10.20 -6.24
C CYS A 506 -13.16 -10.66 -5.57
N ALA A 507 -13.18 -11.88 -5.02
CA ALA A 507 -11.99 -12.52 -4.50
C ALA A 507 -11.30 -13.32 -5.62
N GLY A 508 -10.04 -12.98 -5.93
CA GLY A 508 -9.32 -13.65 -7.00
C GLY A 508 -7.98 -13.03 -7.38
N ASN A 509 -7.24 -13.71 -8.23
CA ASN A 509 -5.96 -13.23 -8.72
C ASN A 509 -6.18 -12.24 -9.88
N SER A 510 -5.99 -10.94 -9.62
CA SER A 510 -6.12 -9.91 -10.66
C SER A 510 -5.13 -10.02 -11.81
N LEU A 511 -4.02 -10.72 -11.61
CA LEU A 511 -2.94 -10.84 -12.59
C LEU A 511 -3.01 -12.11 -13.45
N LEU A 512 -3.66 -13.16 -12.98
CA LEU A 512 -3.74 -14.43 -13.70
C LEU A 512 -5.17 -14.91 -13.70
N GLU A 513 -5.76 -15.04 -14.89
CA GLU A 513 -7.08 -15.63 -15.09
C GLU A 513 -6.97 -17.14 -15.36
N PRO A 514 -8.02 -17.94 -15.10
CA PRO A 514 -8.05 -19.35 -15.47
C PRO A 514 -7.59 -19.64 -16.91
N LEU A 515 -7.95 -18.75 -17.85
CA LEU A 515 -7.57 -18.86 -19.26
C LEU A 515 -6.09 -18.53 -19.51
N ASP A 516 -5.48 -17.68 -18.68
CA ASP A 516 -4.03 -17.43 -18.72
C ASP A 516 -3.24 -18.65 -18.21
N LEU A 517 -3.81 -19.42 -17.26
CA LEU A 517 -3.22 -20.68 -16.80
C LEU A 517 -3.21 -21.74 -17.91
N ALA A 518 -4.26 -21.77 -18.73
CA ALA A 518 -4.34 -22.63 -19.92
C ALA A 518 -3.39 -22.18 -21.05
N ARG A 519 -2.86 -20.96 -20.96
CA ARG A 519 -1.93 -20.34 -21.93
C ARG A 519 -0.47 -20.42 -21.50
N TYR A 520 -0.12 -21.27 -20.53
CA TYR A 520 1.27 -21.42 -20.07
C TYR A 520 2.22 -21.78 -21.22
N ARG A 521 2.90 -20.78 -21.80
CA ARG A 521 4.01 -20.96 -22.75
C ARG A 521 5.19 -20.05 -22.46
N VAL A 522 6.37 -20.68 -22.45
CA VAL A 522 7.67 -20.01 -22.50
C VAL A 522 8.02 -19.66 -23.95
N ARG A 523 8.12 -18.35 -24.19
CA ARG A 523 8.76 -17.58 -25.30
C ARG A 523 8.20 -17.69 -26.72
N GLY A 524 7.60 -16.57 -27.15
CA GLY A 524 7.68 -16.06 -28.53
C GLY A 524 6.33 -15.75 -29.15
N GLU A 525 5.97 -14.46 -29.21
CA GLU A 525 4.76 -13.88 -29.81
C GLU A 525 3.43 -14.14 -29.09
N VAL A 526 3.08 -13.25 -28.15
CA VAL A 526 1.68 -12.95 -27.86
C VAL A 526 1.11 -12.18 -29.06
N ARG A 527 0.58 -12.89 -30.04
CA ARG A 527 -0.31 -12.26 -31.02
C ARG A 527 -1.57 -11.85 -30.27
N ALA A 528 -1.83 -10.55 -30.26
CA ALA A 528 -3.09 -9.98 -29.80
C ALA A 528 -4.25 -10.75 -30.44
N TRP A 529 -5.08 -11.41 -29.62
CA TRP A 529 -6.41 -11.92 -30.01
C TRP A 529 -6.48 -12.56 -31.41
N GLY A 530 -5.44 -13.30 -31.80
CA GLY A 530 -5.36 -13.96 -33.10
C GLY A 530 -5.93 -15.35 -33.00
N GLU A 531 -7.14 -15.50 -33.56
CA GLU A 531 -7.86 -16.77 -33.75
C GLU A 531 -8.11 -17.53 -32.45
N MET A 532 -9.15 -17.09 -31.72
CA MET A 532 -9.92 -18.04 -30.90
C MET A 532 -10.16 -19.29 -31.76
N GLY A 533 -9.64 -20.44 -31.33
CA GLY A 533 -10.36 -21.68 -31.58
C GLY A 533 -11.77 -21.42 -31.07
N GLU A 534 -12.74 -21.48 -31.97
CA GLU A 534 -14.11 -21.00 -31.85
C GLU A 534 -14.64 -21.12 -30.41
N VAL A 535 -14.48 -20.06 -29.60
CA VAL A 535 -15.35 -19.91 -28.43
C VAL A 535 -16.68 -19.53 -29.03
N SER A 536 -17.69 -20.36 -28.84
CA SER A 536 -19.01 -20.13 -29.40
C SER A 536 -19.44 -18.69 -29.07
N ARG A 537 -19.65 -17.88 -30.11
CA ARG A 537 -20.25 -16.53 -29.95
C ARG A 537 -21.52 -16.63 -29.12
N GLU A 538 -22.24 -17.73 -29.29
CA GLU A 538 -23.43 -18.11 -28.56
C GLU A 538 -23.22 -18.20 -27.03
N GLY A 539 -22.11 -18.80 -26.54
CA GLY A 539 -21.82 -18.90 -25.11
C GLY A 539 -21.53 -17.54 -24.45
N LEU A 540 -20.77 -16.68 -25.14
CA LEU A 540 -20.47 -15.31 -24.67
C LEU A 540 -21.68 -14.38 -24.74
N GLU A 541 -22.47 -14.48 -25.81
CA GLU A 541 -23.72 -13.72 -25.97
C GLU A 541 -24.75 -14.13 -24.92
N ARG A 542 -24.87 -15.42 -24.63
CA ARG A 542 -25.75 -15.93 -23.57
C ARG A 542 -25.32 -15.44 -22.19
N LEU A 543 -24.02 -15.42 -21.89
CA LEU A 543 -23.52 -14.89 -20.62
C LEU A 543 -23.86 -13.39 -20.49
N ALA A 544 -23.65 -12.59 -21.54
CA ALA A 544 -23.99 -11.18 -21.55
C ALA A 544 -25.50 -10.92 -21.38
N GLN A 545 -26.36 -11.73 -22.02
CA GLN A 545 -27.81 -11.66 -21.85
C GLN A 545 -28.25 -12.03 -20.42
N LEU A 546 -27.64 -13.06 -19.84
CA LEU A 546 -27.90 -13.46 -18.46
C LEU A 546 -27.43 -12.41 -17.45
N GLU A 547 -26.31 -11.74 -17.69
CA GLU A 547 -25.83 -10.62 -16.85
C GLU A 547 -26.81 -9.43 -16.88
N GLU A 548 -27.32 -9.07 -18.07
CA GLU A 548 -28.29 -8.00 -18.23
C GLU A 548 -29.62 -8.35 -17.54
N ALA A 549 -30.13 -9.56 -17.75
CA ALA A 549 -31.31 -10.07 -17.08
C ALA A 549 -31.13 -10.14 -15.55
N TYR A 550 -29.97 -10.60 -15.07
CA TYR A 550 -29.65 -10.69 -13.65
C TYR A 550 -29.60 -9.31 -12.97
N THR A 551 -29.13 -8.29 -13.69
CA THR A 551 -29.10 -6.91 -13.21
C THR A 551 -30.51 -6.36 -13.00
N ALA A 552 -31.45 -6.73 -13.88
CA ALA A 552 -32.85 -6.30 -13.83
C ALA A 552 -33.74 -7.14 -12.88
N ALA A 553 -33.36 -8.38 -12.58
CA ALA A 553 -34.20 -9.33 -11.85
C ALA A 553 -34.20 -9.17 -10.31
N HIS A 554 -35.26 -9.67 -9.67
CA HIS A 554 -35.47 -9.67 -8.21
C HIS A 554 -35.95 -11.04 -7.70
N GLY A 555 -35.80 -11.31 -6.40
CA GLY A 555 -36.37 -12.50 -5.75
C GLY A 555 -35.84 -13.85 -6.27
N GLU A 556 -36.74 -14.81 -6.50
CA GLU A 556 -36.41 -16.16 -6.99
C GLU A 556 -35.84 -16.16 -8.41
N GLU A 557 -36.33 -15.27 -9.27
CA GLU A 557 -35.83 -15.08 -10.64
C GLU A 557 -34.34 -14.70 -10.63
N LYS A 558 -33.95 -13.82 -9.70
CA LYS A 558 -32.55 -13.44 -9.52
C LYS A 558 -31.68 -14.63 -9.05
N ARG A 559 -32.21 -15.48 -8.16
CA ARG A 559 -31.50 -16.70 -7.71
C ARG A 559 -31.32 -17.68 -8.87
N ALA A 560 -32.37 -17.87 -9.68
CA ALA A 560 -32.32 -18.73 -10.87
C ALA A 560 -31.33 -18.19 -11.91
N LEU A 561 -31.33 -16.88 -12.16
CA LEU A 561 -30.40 -16.22 -13.09
C LEU A 561 -28.95 -16.28 -12.59
N LYS A 562 -28.70 -16.21 -11.28
CA LYS A 562 -27.37 -16.41 -10.71
C LYS A 562 -26.85 -17.82 -11.00
N VAL A 563 -27.66 -18.85 -10.76
CA VAL A 563 -27.30 -20.24 -11.05
C VAL A 563 -27.06 -20.43 -12.55
N ALA A 564 -27.95 -19.90 -13.38
CA ALA A 564 -27.81 -19.96 -14.83
C ALA A 564 -26.54 -19.25 -15.35
N MET A 565 -26.17 -18.12 -14.73
CA MET A 565 -24.96 -17.39 -15.06
C MET A 565 -23.70 -18.16 -14.62
N GLU A 566 -23.68 -18.74 -13.42
CA GLU A 566 -22.58 -19.59 -12.95
C GLU A 566 -22.41 -20.84 -13.84
N GLU A 567 -23.52 -21.44 -14.30
CA GLU A 567 -23.50 -22.57 -15.23
C GLU A 567 -23.01 -22.17 -16.62
N ALA A 568 -23.47 -21.03 -17.16
CA ALA A 568 -23.00 -20.49 -18.43
C ALA A 568 -21.49 -20.18 -18.38
N GLN A 569 -21.02 -19.58 -17.29
CA GLN A 569 -19.61 -19.30 -17.04
C GLN A 569 -18.76 -20.58 -17.00
N ARG A 570 -19.22 -21.63 -16.28
CA ARG A 570 -18.55 -22.94 -16.29
C ARG A 570 -18.54 -23.57 -17.68
N GLY A 571 -19.60 -23.36 -18.46
CA GLY A 571 -19.69 -23.81 -19.86
C GLY A 571 -18.61 -23.19 -20.73
N VAL A 572 -18.50 -21.86 -20.72
CA VAL A 572 -17.47 -21.12 -21.48
C VAL A 572 -16.05 -21.55 -21.06
N GLN A 573 -15.80 -21.68 -19.76
CA GLN A 573 -14.49 -22.13 -19.27
C GLN A 573 -14.14 -23.56 -19.73
N ARG A 574 -15.13 -24.46 -19.72
CA ARG A 574 -14.95 -25.84 -20.20
C ARG A 574 -14.59 -25.85 -21.68
N GLU A 575 -15.36 -25.11 -22.49
CA GLU A 575 -15.16 -25.02 -23.94
C GLU A 575 -13.74 -24.54 -24.29
N VAL A 576 -13.25 -23.51 -23.59
CA VAL A 576 -11.88 -23.01 -23.82
C VAL A 576 -10.81 -24.03 -23.42
N LEU A 577 -10.98 -24.70 -22.27
CA LEU A 577 -10.03 -25.70 -21.80
C LEU A 577 -10.02 -26.95 -22.70
N GLU A 578 -11.19 -27.40 -23.17
CA GLU A 578 -11.33 -28.51 -24.12
C GLU A 578 -10.71 -28.16 -25.47
N GLY A 579 -10.99 -26.97 -26.00
CA GLY A 579 -10.38 -26.47 -27.23
C GLY A 579 -8.84 -26.46 -27.16
N ARG A 580 -8.28 -25.99 -26.03
CA ARG A 580 -6.83 -26.02 -25.82
C ARG A 580 -6.28 -27.45 -25.72
N ARG A 581 -6.98 -28.35 -25.03
CA ARG A 581 -6.57 -29.76 -24.91
C ARG A 581 -6.45 -30.41 -26.30
N VAL A 582 -7.45 -30.22 -27.16
CA VAL A 582 -7.45 -30.74 -28.54
C VAL A 582 -6.27 -30.19 -29.34
N GLN A 583 -5.98 -28.89 -29.21
CA GLN A 583 -4.84 -28.28 -29.89
C GLN A 583 -3.50 -28.87 -29.43
N ILE A 584 -3.32 -29.10 -28.13
CA ILE A 584 -2.11 -29.72 -27.57
C ILE A 584 -1.96 -31.16 -28.09
N GLU A 585 -3.04 -31.93 -28.11
CA GLU A 585 -3.06 -33.31 -28.64
C GLU A 585 -2.61 -33.33 -30.11
N GLN A 586 -3.12 -32.42 -30.94
CA GLN A 586 -2.70 -32.28 -32.34
C GLN A 586 -1.21 -31.92 -32.48
N GLU A 587 -0.69 -31.02 -31.65
CA GLU A 587 0.72 -30.66 -31.67
C GLU A 587 1.62 -31.83 -31.21
N LEU A 588 1.21 -32.60 -30.20
CA LEU A 588 1.93 -33.79 -29.75
C LEU A 588 2.03 -34.86 -30.85
N VAL A 589 0.93 -35.11 -31.57
CA VAL A 589 0.93 -36.02 -32.73
C VAL A 589 1.93 -35.56 -33.78
N ARG A 590 1.96 -34.27 -34.12
CA ARG A 590 2.95 -33.72 -35.08
C ARG A 590 4.40 -33.95 -34.62
N TRP A 591 4.68 -33.80 -33.33
CA TRP A 591 6.03 -34.04 -32.80
C TRP A 591 6.38 -35.54 -32.77
N GLU A 592 5.41 -36.43 -32.61
CA GLU A 592 5.61 -37.87 -32.78
C GLU A 592 5.92 -38.24 -34.23
N GLU A 593 5.20 -37.67 -35.19
CA GLU A 593 5.49 -37.84 -36.61
C GLU A 593 6.92 -37.40 -36.95
N VAL A 594 7.34 -36.23 -36.46
CA VAL A 594 8.72 -35.73 -36.65
C VAL A 594 9.75 -36.63 -35.97
N ALA A 595 9.46 -37.13 -34.77
CA ALA A 595 10.37 -38.03 -34.05
C ALA A 595 10.56 -39.36 -34.78
N SER A 596 9.49 -39.87 -35.40
CA SER A 596 9.46 -41.13 -36.16
C SER A 596 9.82 -40.98 -37.65
N ALA A 597 10.11 -39.77 -38.12
CA ALA A 597 10.49 -39.53 -39.50
C ALA A 597 11.84 -40.18 -39.80
N THR A 598 11.92 -40.90 -40.91
CA THR A 598 13.14 -41.54 -41.38
C THR A 598 13.88 -40.64 -42.37
N ASP A 599 15.20 -40.61 -42.29
CA ASP A 599 16.04 -39.92 -43.27
C ASP A 599 16.12 -40.67 -44.62
N LEU A 600 16.90 -40.14 -45.56
CA LEU A 600 17.11 -40.74 -46.89
C LEU A 600 17.76 -42.15 -46.85
N PHE A 601 18.25 -42.59 -45.69
CA PHE A 601 18.89 -43.88 -45.47
C PHE A 601 18.04 -44.84 -44.63
N GLY A 602 16.84 -44.43 -44.22
CA GLY A 602 15.90 -45.25 -43.47
C GLY A 602 16.12 -45.25 -41.95
N GLU A 603 16.97 -44.35 -41.44
CA GLU A 603 17.22 -44.21 -40.00
C GLU A 603 16.31 -43.15 -39.39
N GLU A 604 15.81 -43.39 -38.17
CA GLU A 604 14.98 -42.42 -37.46
C GLU A 604 15.78 -41.16 -37.13
N VAL A 605 15.30 -40.01 -37.56
CA VAL A 605 15.94 -38.70 -37.33
C VAL A 605 15.92 -38.35 -35.83
N GLY A 606 14.89 -38.79 -35.11
CA GLY A 606 14.67 -38.46 -33.71
C GLY A 606 14.43 -36.95 -33.49
N LEU A 607 14.28 -36.56 -32.22
CA LEU A 607 14.14 -35.16 -31.82
C LEU A 607 15.45 -34.60 -31.29
N ASP A 608 15.80 -33.36 -31.63
CA ASP A 608 16.92 -32.66 -31.00
C ASP A 608 16.62 -32.26 -29.54
N ALA A 609 17.62 -31.73 -28.83
CA ALA A 609 17.47 -31.34 -27.43
C ALA A 609 16.42 -30.22 -27.21
N GLY A 610 16.29 -29.28 -28.15
CA GLY A 610 15.29 -28.22 -28.11
C GLY A 610 13.88 -28.76 -28.38
N GLN A 611 13.74 -29.64 -29.37
CA GLN A 611 12.48 -30.28 -29.75
C GLN A 611 11.96 -31.24 -28.66
N ARG A 612 12.83 -32.06 -28.04
CA ARG A 612 12.46 -32.88 -26.87
C ARG A 612 11.94 -32.02 -25.72
N ALA A 613 12.59 -30.88 -25.45
CA ALA A 613 12.15 -29.95 -24.41
C ALA A 613 10.81 -29.24 -24.75
N VAL A 614 10.43 -29.17 -26.03
CA VAL A 614 9.09 -28.70 -26.47
C VAL A 614 8.05 -29.80 -26.29
N ARG A 615 8.33 -31.05 -26.68
CA ARG A 615 7.42 -32.19 -26.50
C ARG A 615 7.10 -32.44 -25.02
N GLU A 616 8.12 -32.58 -24.16
CA GLU A 616 7.90 -32.76 -22.70
C GLU A 616 7.13 -31.59 -22.08
N ARG A 617 7.17 -30.41 -22.69
CA ARG A 617 6.42 -29.23 -22.24
C ARG A 617 4.95 -29.35 -22.61
N LEU A 618 4.65 -29.77 -23.84
CA LEU A 618 3.28 -30.04 -24.29
C LEU A 618 2.62 -31.17 -23.48
N GLU A 619 3.37 -32.23 -23.14
CA GLU A 619 2.85 -33.32 -22.29
C GLU A 619 2.49 -32.84 -20.87
N ARG A 620 3.33 -32.00 -20.25
CA ARG A 620 3.03 -31.36 -18.96
C ARG A 620 1.82 -30.41 -19.05
N GLU A 621 1.70 -29.67 -20.14
CA GLU A 621 0.57 -28.77 -20.40
C GLU A 621 -0.74 -29.55 -20.54
N HIS A 622 -0.73 -30.67 -21.28
CA HIS A 622 -1.88 -31.57 -21.41
C HIS A 622 -2.37 -32.09 -20.05
N GLN A 623 -1.45 -32.54 -19.19
CA GLN A 623 -1.78 -33.01 -17.84
C GLN A 623 -2.40 -31.91 -16.96
N ALA A 624 -1.87 -30.68 -17.04
CA ALA A 624 -2.40 -29.54 -16.29
C ALA A 624 -3.80 -29.13 -16.75
N VAL A 625 -4.03 -29.04 -18.06
CA VAL A 625 -5.35 -28.75 -18.64
C VAL A 625 -6.35 -29.85 -18.27
N ALA A 626 -5.93 -31.12 -18.32
CA ALA A 626 -6.77 -32.25 -17.90
C ALA A 626 -7.13 -32.20 -16.41
N GLN A 627 -6.21 -31.79 -15.53
CA GLN A 627 -6.51 -31.58 -14.11
C GLN A 627 -7.47 -30.41 -13.90
N ALA A 628 -7.26 -29.28 -14.59
CA ALA A 628 -8.16 -28.13 -14.50
C ALA A 628 -9.58 -28.44 -14.97
N LEU A 629 -9.72 -29.29 -16.00
CA LEU A 629 -11.02 -29.82 -16.46
C LEU A 629 -11.68 -30.72 -15.41
N ARG A 630 -10.91 -31.60 -14.75
CA ARG A 630 -11.42 -32.44 -13.65
C ARG A 630 -11.88 -31.59 -12.46
N ASP A 631 -11.06 -30.63 -12.04
CA ASP A 631 -11.38 -29.73 -10.92
C ASP A 631 -12.66 -28.91 -11.22
N LEU A 632 -12.84 -28.49 -12.49
CA LEU A 632 -14.05 -27.81 -12.96
C LEU A 632 -15.28 -28.72 -12.94
N GLN A 633 -15.12 -30.01 -13.28
CA GLN A 633 -16.20 -31.01 -13.24
C GLN A 633 -16.62 -31.37 -11.81
N GLU A 634 -15.66 -31.45 -10.88
CA GLU A 634 -15.91 -31.84 -9.48
C GLU A 634 -16.28 -30.65 -8.57
N GLY A 635 -16.37 -29.43 -9.12
CA GLY A 635 -16.68 -28.22 -8.36
C GLY A 635 -15.59 -27.84 -7.34
N ARG A 636 -14.39 -28.39 -7.47
CA ARG A 636 -13.25 -28.16 -6.58
C ARG A 636 -12.47 -26.93 -7.04
N ARG A 637 -12.94 -25.72 -6.75
CA ARG A 637 -12.14 -24.50 -7.00
C ARG A 637 -12.08 -23.58 -5.78
N GLU A 638 -11.00 -23.70 -5.02
CA GLU A 638 -10.46 -22.64 -4.18
C GLU A 638 -9.20 -22.08 -4.86
N GLY A 639 -9.16 -20.78 -5.16
CA GLY A 639 -7.90 -20.04 -5.36
C GLY A 639 -7.53 -19.52 -6.76
N LEU A 640 -8.21 -19.91 -7.85
CA LEU A 640 -7.90 -19.46 -9.22
C LEU A 640 -9.17 -19.17 -10.07
N ALA A 641 -10.29 -18.80 -9.45
CA ALA A 641 -11.61 -18.82 -10.08
C ALA A 641 -12.11 -17.48 -10.68
N PHE A 642 -11.30 -16.42 -10.69
CA PHE A 642 -11.73 -15.09 -11.13
C PHE A 642 -11.20 -14.74 -12.52
N ALA A 643 -12.08 -14.22 -13.38
CA ALA A 643 -11.73 -13.61 -14.66
C ALA A 643 -12.52 -12.31 -14.85
N TYR A 644 -11.85 -11.26 -15.35
CA TYR A 644 -12.45 -9.95 -15.58
C TYR A 644 -13.56 -10.01 -16.62
N GLY A 645 -13.37 -10.80 -17.68
CA GLY A 645 -14.39 -11.00 -18.73
C GLY A 645 -15.67 -11.64 -18.22
N GLU A 646 -15.57 -12.50 -17.21
CA GLU A 646 -16.72 -13.23 -16.64
C GLU A 646 -17.39 -12.47 -15.49
N SER A 647 -16.60 -11.75 -14.70
CA SER A 647 -17.13 -11.06 -13.51
C SER A 647 -17.60 -9.64 -13.85
N PHE A 648 -17.00 -9.02 -14.87
CA PHE A 648 -17.26 -7.64 -15.29
C PHE A 648 -17.54 -7.53 -16.79
N GLY A 649 -18.26 -8.51 -17.37
CA GLY A 649 -18.57 -8.60 -18.80
C GLY A 649 -19.17 -7.30 -19.36
N GLY A 650 -20.17 -6.73 -18.67
CA GLY A 650 -20.77 -5.43 -19.04
C GLY A 650 -19.82 -4.22 -19.06
N VAL A 651 -18.65 -4.30 -18.42
CA VAL A 651 -17.59 -3.28 -18.54
C VAL A 651 -16.64 -3.61 -19.68
N MET A 652 -16.20 -4.88 -19.75
CA MET A 652 -15.29 -5.35 -20.78
C MET A 652 -15.89 -5.21 -22.19
N GLY A 653 -17.19 -5.48 -22.35
CA GLY A 653 -17.93 -5.28 -23.60
C GLY A 653 -18.03 -3.82 -24.06
N ARG A 654 -17.81 -2.84 -23.16
CA ARG A 654 -17.72 -1.41 -23.51
C ARG A 654 -16.30 -0.92 -23.73
N GLY A 655 -15.33 -1.84 -23.78
CA GLY A 655 -13.92 -1.55 -24.05
C GLY A 655 -13.05 -1.34 -22.81
N GLY A 656 -13.59 -1.47 -21.59
CA GLY A 656 -12.83 -1.40 -20.35
C GLY A 656 -13.27 -0.31 -19.36
N PHE A 657 -12.48 -0.11 -18.31
CA PHE A 657 -12.72 0.88 -17.25
C PHE A 657 -12.30 2.30 -17.66
N ASP A 658 -12.88 3.32 -17.03
CA ASP A 658 -12.52 4.73 -17.22
C ASP A 658 -11.30 5.12 -16.38
N LEU A 659 -11.26 4.63 -15.14
CA LEU A 659 -10.23 4.97 -14.16
C LEU A 659 -9.82 3.73 -13.38
N VAL A 660 -8.52 3.52 -13.23
CA VAL A 660 -7.94 2.56 -12.29
C VAL A 660 -7.14 3.35 -11.25
N VAL A 661 -7.51 3.25 -9.97
CA VAL A 661 -6.74 3.83 -8.87
C VAL A 661 -6.33 2.70 -7.95
N THR A 662 -5.02 2.56 -7.68
CA THR A 662 -4.54 1.37 -7.00
C THR A 662 -3.24 1.56 -6.23
N ASN A 663 -3.10 0.80 -5.14
CA ASN A 663 -1.84 0.58 -4.43
C ASN A 663 -1.47 -0.92 -4.53
N PRO A 664 -0.77 -1.34 -5.59
CA PRO A 664 -0.44 -2.74 -5.79
C PRO A 664 0.62 -3.22 -4.77
N PRO A 665 0.70 -4.53 -4.50
CA PRO A 665 1.65 -5.09 -3.54
C PRO A 665 3.13 -4.88 -3.95
N TRP A 666 3.93 -4.33 -3.04
CA TRP A 666 5.36 -4.03 -3.27
C TRP A 666 6.27 -5.21 -2.92
N VAL A 667 6.09 -6.32 -3.63
CA VAL A 667 6.84 -7.56 -3.40
C VAL A 667 7.59 -7.95 -4.66
N ARG A 668 8.84 -8.42 -4.49
CA ARG A 668 9.56 -9.06 -5.59
C ARG A 668 8.80 -10.30 -6.03
N ALA A 669 8.51 -10.43 -7.33
CA ALA A 669 7.89 -11.64 -7.87
C ALA A 669 8.71 -12.92 -7.58
N THR A 670 9.99 -12.78 -7.22
CA THR A 670 10.87 -13.89 -6.82
C THR A 670 10.56 -14.51 -5.45
N ARG A 671 9.77 -13.86 -4.60
CA ARG A 671 9.31 -14.44 -3.32
C ARG A 671 8.08 -15.35 -3.48
N GLN A 672 7.51 -15.40 -4.69
CA GLN A 672 6.38 -16.27 -5.03
C GLN A 672 6.88 -17.66 -5.45
N ASP A 673 5.99 -18.64 -5.46
CA ASP A 673 6.25 -20.00 -5.93
C ASP A 673 6.92 -20.00 -7.33
N ARG A 674 7.84 -20.96 -7.57
CA ARG A 674 8.59 -21.07 -8.83
C ARG A 674 7.66 -21.21 -10.05
N VAL A 675 6.51 -21.87 -9.89
CA VAL A 675 5.50 -22.07 -10.95
C VAL A 675 4.83 -20.73 -11.31
N VAL A 676 4.32 -20.02 -10.30
CA VAL A 676 3.65 -18.72 -10.45
C VAL A 676 4.58 -17.67 -11.08
N LYS A 677 5.86 -17.71 -10.70
CA LYS A 677 6.90 -16.85 -11.29
C LYS A 677 7.08 -17.09 -12.80
N GLY A 678 6.98 -18.34 -13.25
CA GLY A 678 7.05 -18.68 -14.68
C GLY A 678 5.87 -18.12 -15.46
N MET A 679 4.67 -18.21 -14.89
CA MET A 679 3.42 -17.68 -15.47
C MET A 679 3.47 -16.16 -15.64
N TYR A 680 3.89 -15.42 -14.61
CA TYR A 680 4.01 -13.97 -14.70
C TYR A 680 4.98 -13.50 -15.79
N ARG A 681 6.12 -14.19 -15.93
CA ARG A 681 7.10 -13.88 -16.98
C ARG A 681 6.60 -14.18 -18.40
N ALA A 682 5.71 -15.15 -18.54
CA ALA A 682 5.10 -15.47 -19.84
C ALA A 682 3.99 -14.48 -20.20
N ARG A 683 3.22 -14.01 -19.21
CA ARG A 683 2.03 -13.18 -19.42
C ARG A 683 2.32 -11.70 -19.61
N TYR A 684 3.36 -11.19 -18.96
CA TYR A 684 3.62 -9.75 -18.86
C TYR A 684 4.93 -9.35 -19.51
N ARG A 685 4.88 -8.35 -20.41
CA ARG A 685 6.06 -7.80 -21.09
C ARG A 685 7.00 -7.13 -20.10
N VAL A 686 6.48 -6.51 -19.03
CA VAL A 686 7.33 -5.93 -17.97
C VAL A 686 8.15 -6.99 -17.25
N GLY A 687 7.72 -8.26 -17.31
CA GLY A 687 8.38 -9.44 -16.76
C GLY A 687 9.58 -9.93 -17.58
N GLU A 688 9.70 -9.51 -18.84
CA GLU A 688 10.79 -9.93 -19.73
C GLU A 688 12.11 -9.29 -19.30
N PRO A 689 13.17 -10.08 -19.08
CA PRO A 689 14.49 -9.53 -18.79
C PRO A 689 14.97 -8.74 -20.00
N GLY A 690 15.13 -7.43 -19.83
CA GLY A 690 15.59 -6.55 -20.90
C GLY A 690 16.20 -5.27 -20.36
N LEU A 691 17.43 -5.00 -20.79
CA LEU A 691 18.15 -3.75 -20.57
C LEU A 691 17.90 -2.81 -21.76
N TRP A 692 17.97 -1.50 -21.51
CA TRP A 692 18.02 -0.49 -22.58
C TRP A 692 19.40 -0.52 -23.26
N ALA A 693 19.51 0.09 -24.45
CA ALA A 693 20.73 0.04 -25.27
C ALA A 693 21.98 0.51 -24.50
N GLY A 694 21.93 1.70 -23.88
CA GLY A 694 23.06 2.26 -23.13
C GLY A 694 23.55 1.39 -21.96
N ALA A 695 22.68 0.61 -21.30
CA ALA A 695 23.13 -0.35 -20.30
C ALA A 695 23.91 -1.52 -20.90
N LYS A 696 23.51 -2.00 -22.09
CA LYS A 696 24.24 -3.07 -22.79
C LYS A 696 25.60 -2.58 -23.26
N GLU A 697 25.66 -1.36 -23.80
CA GLU A 697 26.91 -0.70 -24.21
C GLU A 697 27.86 -0.49 -23.03
N ALA A 698 27.32 -0.18 -21.84
CA ALA A 698 28.09 -0.09 -20.60
C ALA A 698 28.45 -1.46 -19.98
N GLY A 699 28.24 -2.56 -20.70
CA GLY A 699 28.55 -3.91 -20.24
C GLY A 699 27.72 -4.36 -19.03
N VAL A 700 26.53 -3.80 -18.80
CA VAL A 700 25.63 -4.25 -17.72
C VAL A 700 24.96 -5.56 -18.15
N GLU A 701 24.99 -6.57 -17.28
CA GLU A 701 24.34 -7.86 -17.55
C GLU A 701 22.96 -7.97 -16.90
N ALA A 702 22.04 -8.66 -17.58
CA ALA A 702 20.63 -8.76 -17.18
C ALA A 702 20.35 -9.74 -16.01
N THR A 703 21.38 -10.28 -15.36
CA THR A 703 21.26 -11.30 -14.29
C THR A 703 20.38 -10.83 -13.11
N PHE A 704 20.40 -9.54 -12.77
CA PHE A 704 19.52 -8.94 -11.75
C PHE A 704 18.20 -8.35 -12.31
N GLY A 705 18.15 -8.00 -13.60
CA GLY A 705 16.98 -7.38 -14.25
C GLY A 705 15.75 -8.28 -14.32
N ALA A 706 15.91 -9.59 -14.12
CA ALA A 706 14.81 -10.57 -14.15
C ALA A 706 13.98 -10.62 -12.84
N GLN A 707 14.26 -9.77 -11.84
CA GLN A 707 13.56 -9.69 -10.55
C GLN A 707 12.54 -8.54 -10.52
N VAL A 708 11.52 -8.62 -11.37
CA VAL A 708 10.49 -7.58 -11.52
C VAL A 708 9.61 -7.50 -10.26
N ASP A 709 9.23 -6.29 -9.89
CA ASP A 709 8.29 -6.03 -8.79
C ASP A 709 6.86 -6.34 -9.24
N LEU A 710 6.07 -6.98 -8.37
CA LEU A 710 4.69 -7.33 -8.70
C LEU A 710 3.86 -6.09 -9.06
N ALA A 711 4.18 -4.93 -8.46
CA ALA A 711 3.57 -3.65 -8.78
C ALA A 711 3.65 -3.28 -10.28
N ALA A 712 4.74 -3.63 -10.97
CA ALA A 712 4.88 -3.37 -12.40
C ALA A 712 3.87 -4.17 -13.25
N MET A 713 3.58 -5.42 -12.87
CA MET A 713 2.62 -6.28 -13.56
C MET A 713 1.19 -5.80 -13.34
N PHE A 714 0.88 -5.27 -12.15
CA PHE A 714 -0.41 -4.63 -11.88
C PHE A 714 -0.63 -3.39 -12.75
N VAL A 715 0.41 -2.59 -13.00
CA VAL A 715 0.29 -1.44 -13.92
C VAL A 715 0.05 -1.90 -15.35
N GLU A 716 0.79 -2.91 -15.84
CA GLU A 716 0.53 -3.48 -17.17
C GLU A 716 -0.89 -4.02 -17.29
N ARG A 717 -1.36 -4.78 -16.30
CA ARG A 717 -2.73 -5.28 -16.26
C ARG A 717 -3.77 -4.17 -16.20
N SER A 718 -3.52 -3.11 -15.43
CA SER A 718 -4.42 -1.96 -15.33
C SER A 718 -4.57 -1.26 -16.68
N LEU A 719 -3.46 -1.07 -17.40
CA LEU A 719 -3.48 -0.52 -18.76
C LEU A 719 -4.23 -1.43 -19.74
N GLU A 720 -4.16 -2.75 -19.62
CA GLU A 720 -4.98 -3.67 -20.44
C GLU A 720 -6.48 -3.49 -20.19
N LEU A 721 -6.87 -3.34 -18.92
CA LEU A 721 -8.27 -3.27 -18.46
C LEU A 721 -8.95 -1.91 -18.71
N LEU A 722 -8.17 -0.87 -18.97
CA LEU A 722 -8.69 0.47 -19.30
C LEU A 722 -9.20 0.55 -20.74
N ARG A 723 -10.24 1.36 -20.96
CA ARG A 723 -10.58 1.79 -22.33
C ARG A 723 -9.55 2.78 -22.88
N PRO A 724 -9.43 2.96 -24.20
CA PRO A 724 -8.65 4.07 -24.76
C PRO A 724 -9.11 5.42 -24.18
N GLY A 725 -8.16 6.25 -23.74
CA GLY A 725 -8.42 7.51 -23.02
C GLY A 725 -8.65 7.34 -21.51
N GLY A 726 -8.82 6.12 -21.01
CA GLY A 726 -8.90 5.85 -19.57
C GLY A 726 -7.56 6.06 -18.86
N ARG A 727 -7.59 6.25 -17.54
CA ARG A 727 -6.41 6.59 -16.73
C ARG A 727 -6.09 5.57 -15.66
N VAL A 728 -4.81 5.37 -15.39
CA VAL A 728 -4.32 4.68 -14.20
C VAL A 728 -3.59 5.67 -13.30
N VAL A 729 -3.94 5.69 -12.02
CA VAL A 729 -3.22 6.38 -10.95
C VAL A 729 -2.71 5.33 -9.97
N ALA A 730 -1.41 5.06 -10.01
CA ALA A 730 -0.80 3.96 -9.26
C ALA A 730 0.22 4.46 -8.23
N LEU A 731 0.15 3.91 -7.02
CA LEU A 731 1.14 4.11 -5.97
C LEU A 731 2.21 3.01 -6.06
N LEU A 732 3.42 3.37 -6.48
CA LEU A 732 4.51 2.47 -6.83
C LEU A 732 5.73 2.67 -5.92
N PRO A 733 6.61 1.67 -5.78
CA PRO A 733 7.88 1.88 -5.10
C PRO A 733 8.80 2.70 -6.01
N ALA A 734 9.28 3.85 -5.56
CA ALA A 734 10.08 4.82 -6.32
C ALA A 734 11.31 4.22 -7.03
N LYS A 735 11.83 3.09 -6.52
CA LYS A 735 12.89 2.32 -7.19
C LYS A 735 12.54 1.98 -8.65
N VAL A 736 11.26 1.77 -9.01
CA VAL A 736 10.86 1.40 -10.39
C VAL A 736 11.19 2.51 -11.40
N LEU A 737 11.37 3.75 -10.93
CA LEU A 737 11.76 4.89 -11.76
C LEU A 737 13.24 4.81 -12.18
N ARG A 738 14.12 4.15 -11.39
CA ARG A 738 15.58 4.19 -11.61
C ARG A 738 16.22 2.81 -11.82
N SER A 739 15.75 1.81 -11.08
CA SER A 739 16.32 0.45 -11.05
C SER A 739 16.31 -0.28 -12.40
N LEU A 740 17.20 -1.27 -12.53
CA LEU A 740 17.26 -2.18 -13.69
C LEU A 740 15.98 -3.00 -13.87
N ASN A 741 15.36 -3.47 -12.78
CA ASN A 741 14.13 -4.25 -12.84
C ASN A 741 12.88 -3.41 -13.13
N GLY A 742 12.98 -2.07 -13.07
CA GLY A 742 11.95 -1.15 -13.53
C GLY A 742 11.99 -0.83 -15.04
N ALA A 743 13.02 -1.28 -15.76
CA ALA A 743 13.21 -0.93 -17.18
C ALA A 743 12.05 -1.39 -18.08
N GLY A 744 11.47 -2.57 -17.80
CA GLY A 744 10.29 -3.06 -18.51
C GLY A 744 9.07 -2.18 -18.30
N LEU A 745 8.84 -1.73 -17.07
CA LEU A 745 7.73 -0.83 -16.74
C LEU A 745 7.90 0.53 -17.44
N ARG A 746 9.09 1.14 -17.38
CA ARG A 746 9.33 2.44 -18.03
C ARG A 746 9.16 2.38 -19.55
N ARG A 747 9.55 1.26 -20.20
CA ARG A 747 9.26 1.00 -21.61
C ARG A 747 7.76 1.01 -21.89
N LEU A 748 7.00 0.26 -21.09
CA LEU A 748 5.54 0.20 -21.22
C LEU A 748 4.90 1.58 -21.00
N LEU A 749 5.33 2.31 -19.97
CA LEU A 749 4.79 3.63 -19.66
C LEU A 749 5.04 4.63 -20.81
N ALA A 750 6.21 4.57 -21.45
CA ALA A 750 6.54 5.40 -22.60
C ALA A 750 5.72 5.08 -23.87
N GLU A 751 5.00 3.94 -23.93
CA GLU A 751 4.05 3.63 -25.01
C GLU A 751 2.68 4.34 -24.81
N HIS A 752 2.51 5.04 -23.70
CA HIS A 752 1.30 5.73 -23.31
C HIS A 752 1.57 7.20 -22.93
N GLU A 753 0.52 7.96 -22.68
CA GLU A 753 0.65 9.36 -22.26
C GLU A 753 0.86 9.40 -20.74
N VAL A 754 2.10 9.61 -20.31
CA VAL A 754 2.43 9.80 -18.89
C VAL A 754 2.09 11.24 -18.52
N GLU A 755 1.06 11.44 -17.71
CA GLU A 755 0.60 12.79 -17.36
C GLU A 755 1.37 13.36 -16.17
N ALA A 756 1.69 12.54 -15.16
CA ALA A 756 2.40 13.00 -13.98
C ALA A 756 3.21 11.91 -13.26
N ILE A 757 4.30 12.33 -12.61
CA ILE A 757 5.14 11.52 -11.73
C ILE A 757 5.45 12.33 -10.47
N GLU A 758 5.05 11.81 -9.31
CA GLU A 758 5.38 12.39 -8.00
C GLU A 758 6.33 11.44 -7.24
N ASP A 759 7.60 11.83 -7.08
CA ASP A 759 8.59 11.10 -6.25
C ASP A 759 8.57 11.63 -4.81
N ARG A 760 7.96 10.86 -3.90
CA ARG A 760 7.82 11.18 -2.47
C ARG A 760 8.85 10.49 -1.60
N SER A 761 9.86 9.86 -2.19
CA SER A 761 10.77 9.00 -1.43
C SER A 761 11.79 9.72 -0.54
N GLU A 762 11.74 11.06 -0.50
CA GLU A 762 12.54 11.93 0.37
C GLU A 762 11.68 12.93 1.15
N ALA A 763 10.36 12.71 1.22
CA ALA A 763 9.49 13.52 2.06
C ALA A 763 9.88 13.39 3.55
N ALA A 764 9.80 14.48 4.32
CA ALA A 764 10.14 14.46 5.76
C ALA A 764 9.16 13.60 6.56
N GLU A 765 7.88 13.67 6.22
CA GLU A 765 6.84 12.82 6.80
C GLU A 765 6.84 11.44 6.14
N ALA A 766 7.03 10.40 6.96
CA ALA A 766 6.93 9.03 6.50
C ALA A 766 5.47 8.73 6.11
N MET A 767 5.23 8.51 4.81
CA MET A 767 3.92 8.12 4.30
C MET A 767 3.40 6.81 4.91
N PHE A 768 4.27 5.93 5.40
CA PHE A 768 3.86 4.67 6.00
C PHE A 768 4.60 4.47 7.32
N GLU A 769 4.00 3.75 8.27
CA GLU A 769 4.66 3.35 9.52
C GLU A 769 5.99 2.59 9.28
N ALA A 770 6.11 1.93 8.12
CA ALA A 770 7.34 1.30 7.67
C ALA A 770 8.16 2.24 6.77
N THR A 771 9.49 2.21 6.92
CA THR A 771 10.40 2.90 6.01
C THR A 771 10.19 2.41 4.59
N THR A 772 9.62 3.26 3.75
CA THR A 772 9.25 2.97 2.37
C THR A 772 9.50 4.18 1.49
N TYR A 773 9.56 3.95 0.17
CA TYR A 773 9.93 4.96 -0.83
C TYR A 773 8.81 5.07 -1.87
N PRO A 774 7.72 5.81 -1.59
CA PRO A 774 6.58 5.92 -2.49
C PRO A 774 6.85 6.82 -3.70
N ALA A 775 6.26 6.47 -4.83
CA ALA A 775 6.07 7.34 -5.97
C ALA A 775 4.64 7.17 -6.53
N VAL A 776 4.00 8.26 -6.95
CA VAL A 776 2.69 8.22 -7.62
C VAL A 776 2.92 8.44 -9.10
N VAL A 777 2.32 7.60 -9.95
CA VAL A 777 2.39 7.73 -11.41
C VAL A 777 0.98 7.79 -11.97
N ARG A 778 0.73 8.79 -12.81
CA ARG A 778 -0.53 8.98 -13.54
C ARG A 778 -0.31 8.82 -15.04
N VAL A 779 -1.07 7.93 -15.66
CA VAL A 779 -0.89 7.53 -17.06
C VAL A 779 -2.25 7.42 -17.75
N LYS A 780 -2.37 7.99 -18.94
CA LYS A 780 -3.52 7.88 -19.80
C LYS A 780 -3.25 6.88 -20.93
N LYS A 781 -4.16 5.92 -21.10
CA LYS A 781 -4.04 4.88 -22.12
C LYS A 781 -4.25 5.46 -23.51
N VAL A 782 -3.24 5.34 -24.36
CA VAL A 782 -3.31 5.67 -25.79
C VAL A 782 -3.56 4.39 -26.59
N ALA A 783 -4.43 4.44 -27.60
CA ALA A 783 -4.67 3.32 -28.51
C ALA A 783 -3.44 3.06 -29.38
N ARG A 784 -3.04 1.79 -29.53
CA ARG A 784 -1.85 1.38 -30.31
C ARG A 784 -1.84 1.86 -31.78
N SER A 785 -3.00 2.16 -32.35
CA SER A 785 -3.14 2.64 -33.73
C SER A 785 -2.99 4.16 -33.88
N ALA A 786 -2.98 4.92 -32.78
CA ALA A 786 -2.66 6.33 -32.81
C ALA A 786 -1.14 6.46 -32.93
N ALA A 787 -0.65 7.11 -33.99
CA ALA A 787 0.72 7.59 -34.03
C ALA A 787 1.02 8.34 -32.72
N PRO A 788 2.26 8.28 -32.18
CA PRO A 788 2.60 8.99 -30.95
C PRO A 788 2.36 10.48 -31.18
N LYS A 789 1.17 10.96 -30.78
CA LYS A 789 0.92 12.37 -30.64
C LYS A 789 1.87 12.81 -29.55
N VAL A 790 2.63 13.88 -29.83
CA VAL A 790 3.48 14.58 -28.87
C VAL A 790 2.76 14.60 -27.53
N SER A 791 3.28 13.87 -26.54
CA SER A 791 2.69 13.81 -25.21
C SER A 791 2.68 15.24 -24.67
N ALA A 792 1.58 15.68 -24.07
CA ALA A 792 1.66 16.84 -23.19
C ALA A 792 2.78 16.57 -22.16
N GLY A 793 3.61 17.58 -21.85
CA GLY A 793 4.75 17.39 -20.96
C GLY A 793 4.34 16.75 -19.63
N VAL A 794 5.08 15.72 -19.21
CA VAL A 794 4.94 15.01 -17.95
C VAL A 794 5.14 16.00 -16.80
N GLU A 795 4.17 16.10 -15.92
CA GLU A 795 4.32 16.88 -14.70
C GLU A 795 5.13 16.10 -13.66
N VAL A 796 6.26 16.64 -13.27
CA VAL A 796 7.16 16.00 -12.31
C VAL A 796 7.14 16.79 -11.01
N ALA A 797 6.91 16.09 -9.90
CA ALA A 797 7.04 16.62 -8.56
C ALA A 797 8.01 15.77 -7.74
N VAL A 798 9.06 16.38 -7.17
CA VAL A 798 10.08 15.69 -6.37
C VAL A 798 10.15 16.29 -4.99
N TRP A 799 9.92 15.47 -3.97
CA TRP A 799 9.97 15.89 -2.57
C TRP A 799 11.40 15.83 -2.04
N ARG A 800 11.77 16.83 -1.23
CA ARG A 800 13.02 16.95 -0.49
C ARG A 800 12.71 17.51 0.90
N GLY A 801 12.60 16.64 1.91
CA GLY A 801 12.04 17.02 3.21
C GLY A 801 10.61 17.51 3.06
N ASP A 802 10.33 18.73 3.52
CA ASP A 802 9.03 19.38 3.38
C ASP A 802 8.88 20.18 2.07
N GLU A 803 9.96 20.29 1.29
CA GLU A 803 9.96 21.04 0.04
C GLU A 803 9.55 20.16 -1.15
N VAL A 804 8.86 20.77 -2.12
CA VAL A 804 8.46 20.12 -3.38
C VAL A 804 8.98 20.92 -4.56
N ARG A 805 9.81 20.28 -5.39
CA ARG A 805 10.23 20.84 -6.69
C ARG A 805 9.27 20.35 -7.78
N ARG A 806 8.75 21.27 -8.59
CA ARG A 806 7.83 20.97 -9.70
C ARG A 806 8.38 21.47 -11.03
N PHE A 807 8.33 20.64 -12.07
CA PHE A 807 8.70 20.99 -13.44
C PHE A 807 7.93 20.11 -14.44
N SER A 808 7.95 20.45 -15.73
CA SER A 808 7.31 19.66 -16.80
C SER A 808 8.31 19.33 -17.91
N ARG A 809 8.27 18.09 -18.42
CA ARG A 809 9.16 17.60 -19.49
C ARG A 809 8.53 16.50 -20.33
N GLU A 810 9.02 16.29 -21.54
CA GLU A 810 8.63 15.11 -22.31
C GLU A 810 9.14 13.82 -21.68
N VAL A 811 8.43 12.71 -21.89
CA VAL A 811 8.82 11.38 -21.35
C VAL A 811 10.24 10.99 -21.79
N GLY A 812 10.60 11.30 -23.04
CA GLY A 812 11.93 11.04 -23.59
C GLY A 812 13.05 11.84 -22.91
N GLU A 813 12.72 12.91 -22.20
CA GLU A 813 13.69 13.77 -21.50
C GLU A 813 13.81 13.47 -20.00
N LEU A 814 13.05 12.49 -19.49
CA LEU A 814 13.12 12.10 -18.08
C LEU A 814 14.39 11.33 -17.71
N GLY A 815 15.05 10.71 -18.70
CA GLY A 815 16.33 10.04 -18.52
C GLY A 815 17.53 10.88 -18.98
N VAL A 816 18.71 10.38 -18.65
CA VAL A 816 19.96 11.09 -18.96
C VAL A 816 20.33 10.96 -20.44
N TRP A 817 20.17 9.76 -21.00
CA TRP A 817 20.61 9.44 -22.36
C TRP A 817 19.60 9.85 -23.42
N GLY A 818 18.33 10.08 -23.06
CA GLY A 818 17.33 10.78 -23.89
C GLY A 818 16.94 10.06 -25.18
N GLN A 819 17.38 8.81 -25.37
CA GLN A 819 17.27 8.08 -26.64
C GLN A 819 16.68 6.67 -26.50
N ALA A 820 16.39 6.21 -25.27
CA ALA A 820 15.97 4.82 -25.06
C ALA A 820 14.80 4.69 -24.09
N ALA A 821 13.68 4.13 -24.58
CA ALA A 821 12.61 3.66 -23.72
C ALA A 821 13.18 2.62 -22.71
N GLY A 822 12.98 2.87 -21.41
CA GLY A 822 13.46 1.99 -20.34
C GLY A 822 14.70 2.44 -19.59
N GLU A 823 15.34 3.55 -19.97
CA GLU A 823 16.43 4.15 -19.20
C GLU A 823 15.96 4.66 -17.82
N PRO A 824 16.83 4.77 -16.80
CA PRO A 824 16.51 5.37 -15.51
C PRO A 824 15.97 6.79 -15.63
N TRP A 825 14.83 7.07 -15.00
CA TRP A 825 14.28 8.42 -14.87
C TRP A 825 14.86 9.10 -13.63
N VAL A 826 15.72 10.09 -13.85
CA VAL A 826 16.54 10.72 -12.81
C VAL A 826 15.82 11.87 -12.09
N LEU A 827 14.77 12.43 -12.70
CA LEU A 827 13.92 13.50 -12.13
C LEU A 827 14.73 14.65 -11.50
N VAL A 828 15.71 15.18 -12.23
CA VAL A 828 16.55 16.33 -11.82
C VAL A 828 16.13 17.61 -12.53
N ASP A 829 16.51 18.80 -12.04
CA ASP A 829 16.19 20.10 -12.65
C ASP A 829 16.92 20.32 -14.00
N ASP A 830 16.44 21.25 -14.85
CA ASP A 830 16.96 21.43 -16.22
C ASP A 830 18.46 21.77 -16.25
N PRO A 831 18.97 22.66 -15.37
CA PRO A 831 20.41 22.95 -15.34
C PRO A 831 21.23 21.70 -15.04
N VAL A 832 20.79 20.85 -14.11
CA VAL A 832 21.50 19.62 -13.72
C VAL A 832 21.49 18.61 -14.87
N LEU A 833 20.34 18.43 -15.53
CA LEU A 833 20.23 17.51 -16.67
C LEU A 833 21.11 17.96 -17.84
N ALA A 834 21.15 19.26 -18.13
CA ALA A 834 22.02 19.82 -19.17
C ALA A 834 23.50 19.53 -18.89
N LEU A 835 23.93 19.67 -17.64
CA LEU A 835 25.29 19.32 -17.22
C LEU A 835 25.57 17.82 -17.36
N PHE A 836 24.63 16.95 -16.98
CA PHE A 836 24.80 15.50 -17.19
C PHE A 836 24.94 15.14 -18.67
N ARG A 837 24.13 15.71 -19.56
CA ARG A 837 24.21 15.49 -21.01
C ARG A 837 25.53 16.00 -21.60
N ARG A 838 26.02 17.14 -21.10
CA ARG A 838 27.33 17.70 -21.48
C ARG A 838 28.49 16.81 -21.03
N MET A 839 28.44 16.29 -19.80
CA MET A 839 29.42 15.31 -19.34
C MET A 839 29.42 14.07 -20.24
N GLN A 840 28.25 13.59 -20.65
CA GLN A 840 28.10 12.44 -21.55
C GLN A 840 28.67 12.69 -22.96
N SER A 841 28.58 13.91 -23.50
CA SER A 841 29.04 14.17 -24.88
C SER A 841 30.57 14.10 -25.06
N VAL A 842 31.33 14.13 -23.96
CA VAL A 842 32.81 14.05 -23.96
C VAL A 842 33.35 12.81 -23.24
N SER A 843 32.49 11.83 -22.98
CA SER A 843 32.83 10.66 -22.17
C SER A 843 32.32 9.34 -22.77
N VAL A 844 32.83 8.25 -22.21
CA VAL A 844 32.28 6.90 -22.38
C VAL A 844 31.78 6.40 -21.03
N ALA A 845 30.81 5.49 -21.02
CA ALA A 845 30.42 4.84 -19.78
C ALA A 845 31.61 4.05 -19.20
N LEU A 846 31.78 4.04 -17.87
CA LEU A 846 32.88 3.35 -17.20
C LEU A 846 32.99 1.88 -17.63
N GLY A 847 31.87 1.16 -17.65
CA GLY A 847 31.85 -0.23 -18.12
C GLY A 847 32.04 -0.38 -19.62
N GLY A 848 31.70 0.65 -20.41
CA GLY A 848 31.91 0.68 -21.87
C GLY A 848 33.36 1.02 -22.27
N SER A 849 34.19 1.53 -21.35
CA SER A 849 35.61 1.81 -21.61
C SER A 849 36.44 0.54 -21.89
N GLY A 850 35.98 -0.60 -21.38
CA GLY A 850 36.69 -1.88 -21.40
C GLY A 850 37.91 -1.95 -20.48
N LEU A 851 38.18 -0.92 -19.67
CA LEU A 851 39.37 -0.84 -18.81
C LEU A 851 39.18 -1.51 -17.45
N TRP A 852 38.00 -1.33 -16.85
CA TRP A 852 37.75 -1.72 -15.47
C TRP A 852 36.52 -2.61 -15.35
N GLU A 853 36.69 -3.75 -14.70
CA GLU A 853 35.57 -4.63 -14.40
C GLU A 853 35.08 -4.37 -12.97
N VAL A 854 33.85 -3.84 -12.86
CA VAL A 854 33.22 -3.62 -11.56
C VAL A 854 32.72 -4.95 -10.99
N ARG A 855 33.26 -5.32 -9.83
CA ARG A 855 32.99 -6.58 -9.13
C ARG A 855 32.44 -6.35 -7.73
N ARG A 856 31.70 -7.33 -7.21
CA ARG A 856 31.20 -7.32 -5.84
C ARG A 856 32.22 -8.00 -4.93
N GLY A 857 32.44 -7.45 -3.74
CA GLY A 857 33.31 -8.06 -2.74
C GLY A 857 32.87 -9.46 -2.30
N VAL A 858 33.79 -10.13 -1.63
CA VAL A 858 33.72 -11.54 -1.24
C VAL A 858 32.55 -11.82 -0.32
N MET A 859 31.86 -12.93 -0.55
CA MET A 859 30.74 -13.38 0.27
C MET A 859 31.12 -14.61 1.10
N THR A 860 31.05 -14.46 2.42
CA THR A 860 31.32 -15.53 3.39
C THR A 860 30.13 -16.49 3.51
N GLY A 861 28.90 -15.95 3.44
CA GLY A 861 27.66 -16.67 3.76
C GLY A 861 27.50 -17.01 5.25
N ASN A 862 28.53 -16.78 6.08
CA ASN A 862 28.51 -16.93 7.52
C ASN A 862 29.62 -16.06 8.14
N ASN A 863 29.28 -14.87 8.62
CA ASN A 863 30.30 -13.95 9.15
C ASN A 863 30.98 -14.47 10.42
N ALA A 864 30.28 -15.25 11.25
CA ALA A 864 30.84 -15.75 12.52
C ALA A 864 31.99 -16.75 12.30
N ALA A 865 31.93 -17.55 11.25
CA ALA A 865 32.98 -18.51 10.93
C ALA A 865 34.24 -17.87 10.31
N PHE A 866 34.09 -16.77 9.57
CA PHE A 866 35.18 -16.20 8.75
C PHE A 866 35.74 -14.88 9.29
N LEU A 867 34.97 -14.07 10.01
CA LEU A 867 35.40 -12.76 10.51
C LEU A 867 35.77 -12.87 12.00
N LEU A 868 36.98 -12.46 12.33
CA LEU A 868 37.51 -12.42 13.69
C LEU A 868 37.38 -11.01 14.26
N ASP A 869 36.89 -10.91 15.50
CA ASP A 869 36.96 -9.67 16.28
C ASP A 869 38.34 -9.53 16.95
N GLU A 870 38.78 -8.30 17.25
CA GLU A 870 40.12 -8.00 17.83
C GLU A 870 40.46 -8.78 19.12
N ARG A 871 39.45 -9.32 19.83
CA ARG A 871 39.61 -10.10 21.08
C ARG A 871 39.51 -11.62 20.89
N ALA A 872 39.24 -12.09 19.67
CA ALA A 872 38.87 -13.47 19.38
C ALA A 872 40.03 -14.33 18.83
N THR A 873 41.22 -13.79 18.64
CA THR A 873 42.39 -14.57 18.19
C THR A 873 42.78 -15.59 19.27
N PRO A 874 42.75 -16.91 19.00
CA PRO A 874 43.08 -17.91 20.00
C PRO A 874 44.52 -17.74 20.53
N ARG A 875 44.69 -17.73 21.86
CA ARG A 875 45.98 -17.47 22.55
C ARG A 875 47.13 -18.44 22.22
N GLY A 876 46.91 -19.47 21.40
CA GLY A 876 47.92 -20.45 20.97
C GLY A 876 48.01 -20.69 19.45
N GLY A 877 47.34 -19.88 18.63
CA GLY A 877 47.26 -20.08 17.16
C GLY A 877 47.82 -18.94 16.30
N SER A 878 48.31 -17.84 16.90
CA SER A 878 48.55 -16.60 16.15
C SER A 878 49.64 -16.70 15.09
N GLU A 879 50.68 -17.53 15.27
CA GLU A 879 51.71 -17.73 14.23
C GLU A 879 51.24 -18.66 13.10
N THR A 880 50.56 -19.77 13.43
CA THR A 880 50.08 -20.74 12.43
C THR A 880 48.96 -20.21 11.55
N TRP A 881 48.17 -19.26 12.05
CA TRP A 881 47.04 -18.68 11.33
C TRP A 881 47.46 -17.44 10.54
N ALA A 882 48.53 -16.74 10.94
CA ALA A 882 48.97 -15.48 10.31
C ALA A 882 49.02 -15.50 8.78
N PRO A 883 49.51 -16.56 8.09
CA PRO A 883 49.50 -16.61 6.63
C PRO A 883 48.11 -16.55 6.00
N TYR A 884 47.09 -17.04 6.72
CA TYR A 884 45.69 -17.14 6.32
C TYR A 884 44.85 -15.97 6.85
N LEU A 885 45.45 -14.94 7.42
CA LEU A 885 44.73 -13.76 7.87
C LEU A 885 44.95 -12.61 6.90
N ARG A 886 43.85 -11.92 6.56
CA ARG A 886 43.86 -10.69 5.77
C ARG A 886 42.96 -9.65 6.40
N GLN A 887 43.21 -8.38 6.09
CA GLN A 887 42.33 -7.29 6.48
C GLN A 887 41.05 -7.36 5.64
N ALA A 888 39.90 -7.34 6.28
CA ALA A 888 38.59 -7.32 5.64
C ALA A 888 37.96 -5.93 5.76
N VAL A 889 37.50 -5.42 4.62
CA VAL A 889 36.90 -4.09 4.49
C VAL A 889 35.41 -4.24 4.24
N GLY A 890 34.61 -3.80 5.20
CA GLY A 890 33.15 -3.69 5.07
C GLY A 890 32.73 -2.30 4.62
N GLY A 891 31.49 -2.13 4.14
CA GLY A 891 31.03 -0.85 3.60
C GLY A 891 31.06 0.30 4.62
N ARG A 892 30.86 -0.01 5.91
CA ARG A 892 30.97 0.98 7.01
C ARG A 892 32.38 1.47 7.28
N ALA A 893 33.40 0.74 6.81
CA ALA A 893 34.79 1.13 6.97
C ALA A 893 35.20 2.16 5.92
N ILE A 894 34.47 2.32 4.81
CA ILE A 894 34.82 3.28 3.77
C ILE A 894 34.08 4.59 4.04
N GLY A 895 34.83 5.70 4.16
CA GLY A 895 34.27 7.04 4.31
C GLY A 895 35.35 8.12 4.24
N GLU A 896 35.01 9.29 3.68
CA GLU A 896 35.94 10.42 3.50
C GLU A 896 37.19 10.08 2.65
N GLY A 897 37.09 9.10 1.75
CA GLY A 897 38.21 8.68 0.90
C GLY A 897 39.23 7.77 1.58
N GLU A 898 38.95 7.31 2.81
CA GLU A 898 39.84 6.44 3.58
C GLU A 898 39.11 5.18 4.09
N VAL A 899 39.89 4.18 4.53
CA VAL A 899 39.39 3.00 5.24
C VAL A 899 39.56 3.20 6.75
N LYS A 900 38.47 3.43 7.48
CA LYS A 900 38.42 3.59 8.94
C LYS A 900 38.02 2.28 9.62
N GLY A 901 39.02 1.62 10.21
CA GLY A 901 38.85 0.35 10.92
C GLY A 901 38.64 -0.84 9.97
N GLY A 902 39.04 -2.03 10.40
CA GLY A 902 38.94 -3.25 9.60
C GLY A 902 38.77 -4.47 10.48
N ARG A 903 38.01 -5.46 10.01
CA ARG A 903 37.97 -6.78 10.66
C ARG A 903 39.08 -7.64 10.08
N THR A 904 39.46 -8.71 10.77
CA THR A 904 40.33 -9.71 10.16
C THR A 904 39.47 -10.83 9.58
N ILE A 905 39.76 -11.24 8.34
CA ILE A 905 39.11 -12.39 7.70
C ILE A 905 40.09 -13.56 7.63
N ILE A 906 39.60 -14.77 7.89
CA ILE A 906 40.28 -16.01 7.54
C ILE A 906 40.17 -16.19 6.03
N TRP A 907 41.31 -16.19 5.34
CA TRP A 907 41.48 -16.23 3.89
C TRP A 907 42.04 -17.59 3.44
N PRO A 908 41.19 -18.61 3.26
CA PRO A 908 41.59 -19.96 2.88
C PRO A 908 41.78 -20.10 1.36
N VAL A 909 42.55 -19.18 0.77
CA VAL A 909 42.73 -19.06 -0.67
C VAL A 909 44.23 -19.10 -0.97
N ASP A 910 44.62 -19.83 -2.00
CA ASP A 910 46.01 -19.92 -2.46
C ASP A 910 46.45 -18.66 -3.24
N GLU A 911 47.72 -18.65 -3.68
CA GLU A 911 48.30 -17.54 -4.44
C GLU A 911 47.65 -17.37 -5.82
N GLU A 912 47.07 -18.43 -6.37
CA GLU A 912 46.31 -18.43 -7.61
C GLU A 912 44.83 -18.00 -7.43
N GLY A 913 44.43 -17.55 -6.24
CA GLY A 913 43.09 -17.05 -5.98
C GLY A 913 42.02 -18.14 -5.86
N ARG A 914 42.41 -19.41 -5.67
CA ARG A 914 41.52 -20.58 -5.55
C ARG A 914 41.39 -21.02 -4.10
N VAL A 915 40.21 -21.53 -3.74
CA VAL A 915 39.98 -22.04 -2.39
C VAL A 915 40.80 -23.32 -2.17
N MET A 916 41.58 -23.33 -1.11
CA MET A 916 42.46 -24.43 -0.76
C MET A 916 41.65 -25.68 -0.40
N GLN A 917 42.12 -26.86 -0.83
CA GLN A 917 41.47 -28.14 -0.53
C GLN A 917 41.81 -28.69 0.86
N ARG A 918 42.89 -28.20 1.47
CA ARG A 918 43.34 -28.59 2.81
C ARG A 918 43.83 -27.36 3.55
N LEU A 919 43.52 -27.28 4.84
CA LEU A 919 44.02 -26.24 5.74
C LEU A 919 44.81 -26.89 6.89
N PRO A 920 45.58 -26.11 7.66
CA PRO A 920 46.16 -26.61 8.92
C PRO A 920 45.07 -27.19 9.82
N ALA A 921 45.39 -28.28 10.53
CA ALA A 921 44.41 -29.02 11.35
C ALA A 921 43.65 -28.13 12.37
N SER A 922 44.29 -27.08 12.89
CA SER A 922 43.66 -26.11 13.79
C SER A 922 42.61 -25.23 13.12
N LEU A 923 42.79 -24.85 11.85
CA LEU A 923 41.82 -24.11 11.06
C LEU A 923 40.68 -25.01 10.58
N GLU A 924 40.97 -26.24 10.17
CA GLU A 924 39.92 -27.21 9.82
C GLU A 924 38.99 -27.47 11.01
N ALA A 925 39.54 -27.65 12.22
CA ALA A 925 38.76 -27.82 13.44
C ALA A 925 37.87 -26.60 13.77
N HIS A 926 38.32 -25.38 13.47
CA HIS A 926 37.52 -24.15 13.64
C HIS A 926 36.28 -24.14 12.73
N PHE A 927 36.46 -24.45 11.44
CA PHE A 927 35.34 -24.53 10.50
C PHE A 927 34.42 -25.72 10.80
N GLU A 928 34.97 -26.84 11.26
CA GLU A 928 34.22 -28.01 11.71
C GLU A 928 33.27 -27.66 12.87
N GLY A 929 33.72 -26.83 13.81
CA GLY A 929 32.88 -26.28 14.88
C GLY A 929 31.67 -25.46 14.39
N HIS A 930 31.71 -25.00 13.14
CA HIS A 930 30.65 -24.22 12.48
C HIS A 930 29.90 -25.01 11.39
N ARG A 931 30.17 -26.32 11.23
CA ARG A 931 29.64 -27.18 10.14
C ARG A 931 28.16 -26.95 9.87
N ARG A 932 27.31 -27.10 10.90
CA ARG A 932 25.85 -27.00 10.76
C ARG A 932 25.42 -25.67 10.12
N ALA A 933 26.09 -24.57 10.45
CA ALA A 933 25.76 -23.27 9.89
C ALA A 933 26.34 -23.08 8.47
N LEU A 934 27.51 -23.66 8.18
CA LEU A 934 28.17 -23.57 6.89
C LEU A 934 27.48 -24.41 5.80
N GLU A 935 26.93 -25.58 6.16
CA GLU A 935 26.20 -26.45 5.24
C GLU A 935 24.82 -25.88 4.87
N THR A 936 24.22 -25.04 5.73
CA THR A 936 22.92 -24.40 5.46
C THR A 936 23.00 -23.18 4.51
N ARG A 937 24.19 -22.80 4.04
CA ARG A 937 24.39 -21.65 3.14
C ARG A 937 23.75 -21.94 1.78
N SER A 938 23.07 -20.95 1.20
CA SER A 938 22.35 -21.10 -0.07
C SER A 938 23.21 -21.49 -1.28
N ASP A 939 24.49 -21.10 -1.26
CA ASP A 939 25.45 -21.38 -2.34
C ASP A 939 26.28 -22.66 -2.10
N TYR A 940 26.12 -23.32 -0.94
CA TYR A 940 26.86 -24.53 -0.61
C TYR A 940 26.40 -25.72 -1.48
N ARG A 941 27.36 -26.49 -1.98
CA ARG A 941 27.13 -27.74 -2.69
C ARG A 941 27.84 -28.89 -1.98
N GLU A 942 27.18 -30.04 -1.94
CA GLU A 942 27.76 -31.26 -1.38
C GLU A 942 29.08 -31.60 -2.08
N GLY A 943 30.12 -31.91 -1.29
CA GLY A 943 31.48 -32.15 -1.79
C GLY A 943 32.41 -30.93 -1.80
N GLN A 944 31.91 -29.72 -1.49
CA GLN A 944 32.76 -28.53 -1.32
C GLN A 944 33.40 -28.47 0.08
N PRO A 945 34.61 -27.89 0.22
CA PRO A 945 35.20 -27.61 1.52
C PRO A 945 34.30 -26.72 2.39
N LEU A 946 34.25 -26.95 3.71
CA LEU A 946 33.42 -26.15 4.63
C LEU A 946 33.78 -24.65 4.60
N TRP A 947 35.05 -24.34 4.36
CA TRP A 947 35.59 -22.98 4.27
C TRP A 947 35.47 -22.35 2.87
N GLN A 948 34.60 -22.86 2.01
CA GLN A 948 34.32 -22.26 0.70
C GLN A 948 33.88 -20.79 0.84
N LEU A 949 34.59 -19.89 0.15
CA LEU A 949 34.22 -18.50 -0.09
C LEU A 949 33.59 -18.35 -1.48
N TYR A 950 32.74 -17.34 -1.65
CA TYR A 950 32.00 -17.09 -2.89
C TYR A 950 32.29 -15.69 -3.45
N ARG A 951 32.11 -15.54 -4.77
CA ARG A 951 32.44 -14.30 -5.52
C ARG A 951 33.93 -13.94 -5.41
N LEU A 952 34.79 -14.95 -5.49
CA LEU A 952 36.24 -14.81 -5.56
C LEU A 952 36.68 -14.53 -7.00
N HIS A 953 37.62 -13.61 -7.14
CA HIS A 953 38.27 -13.24 -8.40
C HIS A 953 39.76 -12.99 -8.13
N GLU A 954 40.60 -13.15 -9.15
CA GLU A 954 42.07 -13.06 -9.03
C GLU A 954 42.55 -11.65 -8.63
N ASP A 955 41.76 -10.62 -8.94
CA ASP A 955 42.08 -9.22 -8.66
C ASP A 955 41.71 -8.76 -7.24
N VAL A 956 41.17 -9.66 -6.40
CA VAL A 956 40.79 -9.32 -5.02
C VAL A 956 42.00 -8.89 -4.19
N THR A 957 43.17 -9.49 -4.40
CA THR A 957 44.39 -9.23 -3.62
C THR A 957 45.37 -8.26 -4.29
N GLY A 958 45.07 -7.79 -5.51
CA GLY A 958 45.90 -6.81 -6.24
C GLY A 958 45.50 -5.34 -5.97
N PRO A 959 46.21 -4.38 -6.62
CA PRO A 959 45.82 -2.98 -6.63
C PRO A 959 44.39 -2.79 -7.12
N LYS A 960 43.60 -1.98 -6.42
CA LYS A 960 42.16 -1.83 -6.69
C LYS A 960 41.62 -0.52 -6.15
N VAL A 961 40.48 -0.10 -6.68
CA VAL A 961 39.63 0.91 -6.06
C VAL A 961 38.40 0.24 -5.44
N MET A 962 38.02 0.65 -4.24
CA MET A 962 36.90 0.10 -3.48
C MET A 962 35.91 1.19 -3.12
N TRP A 963 34.60 0.89 -3.08
CA TRP A 963 33.57 1.81 -2.59
C TRP A 963 32.43 1.05 -1.89
N SER A 964 31.74 1.74 -0.98
CA SER A 964 30.60 1.16 -0.27
C SER A 964 29.38 1.00 -1.20
N ASP A 965 28.65 -0.12 -1.08
CA ASP A 965 27.33 -0.30 -1.71
C ASP A 965 26.34 0.77 -1.22
N LEU A 966 26.44 1.21 0.03
CA LEU A 966 25.50 2.11 0.67
C LEU A 966 26.24 3.32 1.25
N GLY A 967 25.91 4.53 0.78
CA GLY A 967 26.50 5.80 1.22
C GLY A 967 25.55 6.97 1.01
N GLN A 968 25.74 8.10 1.71
CA GLN A 968 25.06 9.37 1.36
C GLN A 968 25.61 9.96 0.04
N GLN A 969 26.88 9.65 -0.23
CA GLN A 969 27.57 9.93 -1.48
C GLN A 969 28.42 8.72 -1.86
N LEU A 970 28.89 8.72 -3.10
CA LEU A 970 29.87 7.74 -3.55
C LEU A 970 31.23 8.10 -2.94
N ASP A 971 31.69 7.30 -1.99
CA ASP A 971 33.03 7.39 -1.41
C ASP A 971 33.86 6.19 -1.86
N ALA A 972 34.92 6.48 -2.62
CA ALA A 972 35.86 5.50 -3.15
C ALA A 972 37.24 5.65 -2.50
N VAL A 973 37.96 4.55 -2.35
CA VAL A 973 39.30 4.50 -1.76
C VAL A 973 40.21 3.63 -2.60
N ALA A 974 41.42 4.10 -2.83
CA ALA A 974 42.48 3.34 -3.49
C ALA A 974 43.12 2.37 -2.49
N SER A 975 43.46 1.17 -2.96
CA SER A 975 44.21 0.15 -2.22
C SER A 975 45.37 -0.34 -3.07
N ALA A 976 46.55 -0.43 -2.45
CA ALA A 976 47.74 -0.99 -3.07
C ALA A 976 47.66 -2.52 -3.26
N GLY A 977 46.67 -3.16 -2.63
CA GLY A 977 46.46 -4.60 -2.66
C GLY A 977 46.96 -5.27 -1.39
N ASP A 978 46.02 -5.74 -0.56
CA ASP A 978 46.16 -6.76 0.50
C ASP A 978 44.84 -6.91 1.28
N GLU A 979 43.99 -5.88 1.23
CA GLU A 979 42.67 -5.89 1.84
C GLU A 979 41.64 -6.64 1.00
N VAL A 980 40.75 -7.35 1.70
CA VAL A 980 39.66 -8.13 1.12
C VAL A 980 38.35 -7.35 1.25
N PRO A 981 37.77 -6.84 0.16
CA PRO A 981 36.45 -6.22 0.18
C PRO A 981 35.38 -7.27 0.46
N LEU A 982 34.48 -7.00 1.42
CA LEU A 982 33.34 -7.85 1.73
C LEU A 982 32.14 -7.55 0.81
N ASN A 983 31.11 -8.40 0.85
CA ASN A 983 29.90 -8.30 0.02
C ASN A 983 29.08 -6.99 0.11
N THR A 984 29.42 -6.08 1.03
CA THR A 984 28.89 -4.72 1.18
C THR A 984 29.74 -3.65 0.46
N VAL A 985 30.85 -4.06 -0.14
CA VAL A 985 31.80 -3.23 -0.88
C VAL A 985 31.83 -3.73 -2.32
N TYR A 986 31.85 -2.79 -3.25
CA TYR A 986 32.17 -3.06 -4.64
C TYR A 986 33.59 -2.58 -4.93
N TYR A 987 34.24 -3.18 -5.91
CA TYR A 987 35.60 -2.83 -6.26
C TYR A 987 35.85 -3.01 -7.76
N ALA A 988 36.93 -2.40 -8.25
CA ALA A 988 37.49 -2.67 -9.56
C ALA A 988 39.01 -2.83 -9.42
N GLY A 989 39.54 -3.98 -9.88
CA GLY A 989 40.98 -4.21 -9.97
C GLY A 989 41.62 -3.32 -11.03
N VAL A 990 42.85 -2.88 -10.76
CA VAL A 990 43.64 -2.00 -11.65
C VAL A 990 45.08 -2.50 -11.77
N ARG A 991 45.85 -1.95 -12.71
CA ARG A 991 47.21 -2.42 -13.01
C ARG A 991 48.28 -1.87 -12.07
N SER A 992 48.04 -0.72 -11.44
CA SER A 992 49.01 -0.05 -10.57
C SER A 992 48.32 0.77 -9.48
N GLU A 993 49.06 1.08 -8.42
CA GLU A 993 48.57 1.95 -7.34
C GLU A 993 48.27 3.37 -7.83
N GLY A 994 49.06 3.90 -8.77
CA GLY A 994 48.79 5.20 -9.39
C GLY A 994 47.47 5.22 -10.17
N GLU A 995 47.15 4.13 -10.87
CA GLU A 995 45.84 3.97 -11.53
C GLU A 995 44.72 3.88 -10.48
N ALA A 996 44.94 3.21 -9.34
CA ALA A 996 43.97 3.13 -8.26
C ALA A 996 43.66 4.51 -7.67
N ARG A 997 44.68 5.33 -7.42
CA ARG A 997 44.53 6.70 -6.89
C ARG A 997 43.80 7.60 -7.88
N ALA A 998 44.18 7.59 -9.16
CA ALA A 998 43.52 8.38 -10.18
C ALA A 998 42.03 7.97 -10.35
N LEU A 999 41.73 6.67 -10.33
CA LEU A 999 40.35 6.19 -10.42
C LEU A 999 39.53 6.48 -9.15
N ALA A 1000 40.16 6.45 -7.96
CA ALA A 1000 39.51 6.88 -6.73
C ALA A 1000 39.21 8.39 -6.75
N ALA A 1001 40.14 9.22 -7.24
CA ALA A 1001 39.94 10.66 -7.43
C ALA A 1001 38.77 10.92 -8.40
N TYR A 1002 38.68 10.17 -9.50
CA TYR A 1002 37.55 10.22 -10.43
C TYR A 1002 36.21 9.95 -9.74
N LEU A 1003 36.09 8.81 -9.03
CA LEU A 1003 34.84 8.42 -8.37
C LEU A 1003 34.45 9.39 -7.24
N ASN A 1004 35.43 10.08 -6.65
CA ASN A 1004 35.23 11.08 -5.60
C ASN A 1004 35.01 12.50 -6.13
N SER A 1005 35.14 12.75 -7.43
CA SER A 1005 34.88 14.06 -8.04
C SER A 1005 33.42 14.49 -7.86
N GLU A 1006 33.16 15.80 -7.73
CA GLU A 1006 31.83 16.32 -7.42
C GLU A 1006 30.85 15.98 -8.55
N ALA A 1007 31.31 16.11 -9.80
CA ALA A 1007 30.51 15.82 -10.97
C ALA A 1007 30.05 14.35 -10.99
N VAL A 1008 30.97 13.42 -10.75
CA VAL A 1008 30.68 11.97 -10.77
C VAL A 1008 29.81 11.55 -9.58
N ARG A 1009 30.09 12.06 -8.38
CA ARG A 1009 29.25 11.85 -7.18
C ARG A 1009 27.81 12.28 -7.40
N THR A 1010 27.61 13.40 -8.09
CA THR A 1010 26.27 13.94 -8.38
C THR A 1010 25.50 13.05 -9.36
N VAL A 1011 26.15 12.55 -10.41
CA VAL A 1011 25.54 11.57 -11.34
C VAL A 1011 25.21 10.26 -10.61
N ALA A 1012 26.15 9.75 -9.79
CA ALA A 1012 25.95 8.53 -9.01
C ALA A 1012 24.78 8.67 -8.02
N TYR A 1013 24.65 9.84 -7.39
CA TYR A 1013 23.56 10.16 -6.48
C TYR A 1013 22.19 10.19 -7.20
N ALA A 1014 22.13 10.78 -8.40
CA ALA A 1014 20.91 10.86 -9.19
C ALA A 1014 20.45 9.47 -9.69
N LEU A 1015 21.39 8.62 -10.13
CA LEU A 1015 21.11 7.26 -10.61
C LEU A 1015 20.82 6.25 -9.49
N GLY A 1016 21.45 6.43 -8.33
CA GLY A 1016 21.41 5.48 -7.22
C GLY A 1016 20.01 5.25 -6.65
N GLU A 1017 19.68 3.98 -6.38
CA GLU A 1017 18.44 3.63 -5.69
C GLU A 1017 18.44 4.17 -4.25
N ARG A 1018 17.31 4.70 -3.79
CA ARG A 1018 17.20 5.26 -2.44
C ARG A 1018 17.21 4.18 -1.35
N ALA A 1019 17.82 4.53 -0.23
CA ALA A 1019 17.83 3.82 1.04
C ALA A 1019 17.44 4.80 2.17
N ARG A 1020 17.52 4.38 3.45
CA ARG A 1020 16.88 5.12 4.57
C ARG A 1020 17.54 6.48 4.76
N GLY A 1021 16.75 7.56 4.77
CA GLY A 1021 17.25 8.95 4.80
C GLY A 1021 17.82 9.36 3.44
N GLU A 1022 18.92 10.10 3.44
CA GLU A 1022 19.59 10.59 2.22
C GLU A 1022 20.51 9.55 1.55
N TRP A 1023 20.49 8.31 2.03
CA TRP A 1023 21.41 7.25 1.57
C TRP A 1023 21.01 6.71 0.19
N ARG A 1024 22.03 6.40 -0.62
CA ARG A 1024 21.94 5.85 -1.98
C ARG A 1024 22.67 4.51 -2.07
N ARG A 1025 22.18 3.66 -2.97
CA ARG A 1025 22.87 2.42 -3.35
C ARG A 1025 23.71 2.62 -4.60
N HIS A 1026 25.01 2.45 -4.45
CA HIS A 1026 26.01 2.56 -5.52
C HIS A 1026 26.36 1.18 -6.07
N PHE A 1027 25.33 0.49 -6.58
CA PHE A 1027 25.48 -0.83 -7.18
C PHE A 1027 26.47 -0.84 -8.34
N ALA A 1028 26.99 -2.02 -8.66
CA ALA A 1028 27.86 -2.23 -9.82
C ALA A 1028 27.30 -1.61 -11.12
N TRP A 1029 26.00 -1.75 -11.39
CA TRP A 1029 25.39 -1.21 -12.59
C TRP A 1029 25.32 0.32 -12.60
N VAL A 1030 25.20 0.97 -11.43
CA VAL A 1030 25.23 2.43 -11.31
C VAL A 1030 26.62 2.93 -11.68
N VAL A 1031 27.67 2.31 -11.11
CA VAL A 1031 29.06 2.72 -11.37
C VAL A 1031 29.48 2.44 -12.81
N ARG A 1032 29.04 1.32 -13.41
CA ARG A 1032 29.29 1.02 -14.83
C ARG A 1032 28.73 2.08 -15.78
N LEU A 1033 27.68 2.80 -15.38
CA LEU A 1033 27.02 3.85 -16.19
C LEU A 1033 27.63 5.24 -15.99
N LEU A 1034 28.56 5.42 -15.05
CA LEU A 1034 29.14 6.74 -14.80
C LEU A 1034 29.97 7.20 -16.01
N PRO A 1035 29.88 8.50 -16.40
CA PRO A 1035 30.60 9.05 -17.53
C PRO A 1035 32.09 9.19 -17.19
N VAL A 1036 32.98 8.61 -17.99
CA VAL A 1036 34.44 8.73 -17.85
C VAL A 1036 34.99 9.55 -19.01
N PRO A 1037 35.69 10.68 -18.77
CA PRO A 1037 36.24 11.50 -19.85
C PRO A 1037 37.15 10.69 -20.78
N LEU A 1038 37.02 10.89 -22.10
CA LEU A 1038 37.84 10.18 -23.09
C LEU A 1038 39.34 10.41 -22.86
N ALA A 1039 39.74 11.65 -22.50
CA ALA A 1039 41.12 11.99 -22.19
C ALA A 1039 41.69 11.18 -21.01
N PHE A 1040 40.87 10.85 -20.00
CA PHE A 1040 41.30 10.01 -18.88
C PHE A 1040 41.45 8.54 -19.31
N VAL A 1041 40.51 8.04 -20.12
CA VAL A 1041 40.60 6.68 -20.70
C VAL A 1041 41.87 6.52 -21.53
N GLU A 1042 42.24 7.53 -22.31
CA GLU A 1042 43.47 7.55 -23.10
C GLU A 1042 44.73 7.58 -22.22
N ALA A 1043 44.76 8.42 -21.18
CA ALA A 1043 45.86 8.49 -20.22
C ALA A 1043 46.08 7.16 -19.49
N VAL A 1044 44.99 6.50 -19.05
CA VAL A 1044 45.05 5.18 -18.44
C VAL A 1044 45.55 4.15 -19.44
N ARG A 1045 45.07 4.13 -20.68
CA ARG A 1045 45.59 3.20 -21.71
C ARG A 1045 47.08 3.37 -21.96
N ALA A 1046 47.56 4.62 -22.02
CA ALA A 1046 48.98 4.93 -22.18
C ALA A 1046 49.81 4.58 -20.94
N GLY A 1047 49.21 4.60 -19.74
CA GLY A 1047 49.92 4.40 -18.47
C GLY A 1047 50.78 5.60 -18.06
N GLU A 1048 50.57 6.76 -18.67
CA GLU A 1048 51.36 7.98 -18.49
C GLU A 1048 50.48 9.15 -18.03
N GLY A 1049 51.03 10.07 -17.22
CA GLY A 1049 50.33 11.29 -16.81
C GLY A 1049 49.18 11.10 -15.82
N LEU A 1050 49.14 9.98 -15.08
CA LEU A 1050 48.08 9.68 -14.11
C LEU A 1050 48.08 10.62 -12.90
N GLU A 1051 49.23 11.13 -12.49
CA GLU A 1051 49.38 12.03 -11.33
C GLU A 1051 48.57 13.32 -11.47
N ARG A 1052 48.46 13.87 -12.69
CA ARG A 1052 47.64 15.06 -12.98
C ARG A 1052 46.17 14.84 -12.61
N TRP A 1053 45.67 13.61 -12.73
CA TRP A 1053 44.27 13.29 -12.44
C TRP A 1053 43.97 13.19 -10.95
N GLU A 1054 45.00 13.25 -10.09
CA GLU A 1054 44.82 13.38 -8.64
C GLU A 1054 44.58 14.84 -8.21
N GLU A 1055 44.80 15.81 -9.11
CA GLU A 1055 44.57 17.24 -8.85
C GLU A 1055 43.07 17.58 -8.71
N VAL A 1056 42.74 18.41 -7.73
CA VAL A 1056 41.36 18.85 -7.48
C VAL A 1056 40.83 19.63 -8.68
N GLY A 1057 39.71 19.17 -9.25
CA GLY A 1057 39.06 19.83 -10.39
C GLY A 1057 39.49 19.32 -11.77
N ALA A 1058 40.47 18.41 -11.85
CA ALA A 1058 40.96 17.88 -13.13
C ALA A 1058 39.86 17.18 -13.95
N PHE A 1059 38.96 16.46 -13.28
CA PHE A 1059 37.83 15.79 -13.95
C PHE A 1059 36.75 16.78 -14.38
N GLU A 1060 36.42 17.76 -13.53
CA GLU A 1060 35.50 18.83 -13.86
C GLU A 1060 35.98 19.61 -15.11
N GLU A 1061 37.28 19.94 -15.18
CA GLU A 1061 37.90 20.56 -16.38
C GLU A 1061 37.79 19.65 -17.60
N ALA A 1062 38.05 18.35 -17.46
CA ALA A 1062 37.96 17.38 -18.55
C ALA A 1062 36.52 17.19 -19.07
N PHE A 1063 35.51 17.39 -18.22
CA PHE A 1063 34.10 17.48 -18.62
C PHE A 1063 33.72 18.87 -19.19
N GLY A 1064 34.63 19.84 -19.14
CA GLY A 1064 34.43 21.23 -19.50
C GLY A 1064 33.71 22.07 -18.45
N LEU A 1065 33.41 21.53 -17.27
CA LEU A 1065 32.57 22.19 -16.26
C LEU A 1065 33.30 23.38 -15.63
N SER A 1066 32.60 24.51 -15.52
CA SER A 1066 33.07 25.69 -14.79
C SER A 1066 32.84 25.56 -13.28
N GLY A 1067 33.49 26.38 -12.46
CA GLY A 1067 33.21 26.41 -11.02
C GLY A 1067 31.74 26.70 -10.66
N ALA A 1068 31.04 27.47 -11.49
CA ALA A 1068 29.60 27.69 -11.36
C ALA A 1068 28.79 26.42 -11.65
N ASP A 1069 29.14 25.67 -12.70
CA ASP A 1069 28.51 24.38 -13.03
C ASP A 1069 28.67 23.38 -11.88
N VAL A 1070 29.88 23.29 -11.30
CA VAL A 1070 30.18 22.42 -10.14
C VAL A 1070 29.35 22.83 -8.93
N SER A 1071 29.12 24.12 -8.73
CA SER A 1071 28.29 24.64 -7.63
C SER A 1071 26.82 24.26 -7.81
N VAL A 1072 26.29 24.25 -9.05
CA VAL A 1072 24.95 23.76 -9.37
C VAL A 1072 24.80 22.27 -9.07
N LEU A 1073 25.80 21.46 -9.47
CA LEU A 1073 25.81 20.02 -9.19
C LEU A 1073 25.85 19.74 -7.69
N ARG A 1074 26.74 20.41 -6.96
CA ARG A 1074 26.84 20.33 -5.50
C ARG A 1074 25.53 20.76 -4.83
N GLY A 1075 24.93 21.86 -5.26
CA GLY A 1075 23.66 22.35 -4.71
C GLY A 1075 22.52 21.34 -4.87
N TYR A 1076 22.43 20.66 -6.01
CA TYR A 1076 21.46 19.57 -6.21
C TYR A 1076 21.71 18.39 -5.26
N ARG A 1077 22.97 18.02 -5.01
CA ARG A 1077 23.32 16.88 -4.15
C ARG A 1077 23.17 17.18 -2.65
N CYS A 1078 23.61 18.36 -2.22
CA CYS A 1078 23.63 18.79 -0.82
C CYS A 1078 22.34 19.49 -0.37
N GLY A 1079 21.39 19.73 -1.28
CA GLY A 1079 20.13 20.39 -0.96
C GLY A 1079 20.23 21.91 -0.79
N GLU A 1080 21.31 22.54 -1.27
CA GLU A 1080 21.44 24.00 -1.23
C GLU A 1080 20.51 24.66 -2.26
N ALA A 1081 19.97 25.83 -1.90
CA ALA A 1081 18.87 26.48 -2.60
C ALA A 1081 19.25 26.92 -4.04
N CYS A 1082 18.84 26.15 -5.04
CA CYS A 1082 18.61 26.70 -6.37
C CYS A 1082 17.29 27.49 -6.38
N ALA A 1083 17.27 28.63 -7.07
CA ALA A 1083 16.10 29.46 -7.27
C ALA A 1083 15.05 28.74 -8.13
N VAL A 1084 14.23 27.90 -7.52
CA VAL A 1084 13.01 27.34 -8.10
C VAL A 1084 11.84 27.88 -7.28
N VAL A 1085 10.74 28.22 -7.96
CA VAL A 1085 9.52 28.76 -7.35
C VAL A 1085 9.11 27.90 -6.16
N ARG A 1086 9.27 28.47 -4.96
CA ARG A 1086 8.96 27.85 -3.69
C ARG A 1086 7.46 27.99 -3.46
N GLU A 1087 6.71 26.92 -3.71
CA GLU A 1087 5.42 26.75 -3.05
C GLU A 1087 5.65 25.91 -1.80
N VAL A 1088 5.66 26.56 -0.64
CA VAL A 1088 5.57 25.88 0.64
C VAL A 1088 4.19 25.23 0.68
N ALA A 1089 4.17 23.90 0.90
CA ALA A 1089 2.96 23.08 0.84
C ALA A 1089 1.99 23.30 2.01
#